data_AF-A0A6I3C6M5-F1
#
_entry.id   AF-A0A6I3C6M5-F1
#
_cell.length_a   1.000
_cell.length_b   1.000
_cell.length_c   1.000
_cell.angle_alpha   90.00
_cell.angle_beta   90.00
_cell.angle_gamma   90.00
#
_symmetry.space_group_name_H-M   'P 1'
#
loop_
_entity.id
_entity.type
_entity.pdbx_description
1 polymer ?
#
loop_
_entity_poly.entity_id
_entity_poly.type
_entity_poly.pdbx_seq_one_letter_code
_entity_poly.pdbx_strand_id
1 'polypeptide(L)'
;MQMTPGELAIIDATLRLTGPEPLAFGVLLDQLAGQGLLESLESDDPDEIVDFAGELLSHADELWITFDDECIVRIDQRLDATVFTHRITTDDLERAALRITPDLVVLDHALGGGAALQLANGRGDLVIDFDVAYDQGDRGALVGPAGWLDEFTTGDLVMLTRRGTTVEVVRAGDDLADGAPELRWLRERYERLSDGEPVGLEPSLLVLDALALDPATWKAPTRPIAELLAECGLVLDGIHVGPADREWSRRDAAAERLAAELSDEFRFAACCHVAFSEALAAFRAFDDPALEPTLDCRRVGTALVHGDVAQALVAFAHDLYGLDDMRIAIFAQQLAGEPGPSRAAGAYMTALVLDAVGDAESAAIALEQAVTADSSFGAAVDDHADALAERGELDRAIKVRQRLDLEDDDELTFLLTLRPVHRSGIGRNEPCPCGSGKKYKNCCLDKPAELSASAHARWLLHKLTKWVFARDHRDLVIGIVEEALQTTADDRQQTIAEALYESGLVASWAVFDGGIGAHYLETRVEILPAIERDMLADWVTRPLQLLEVTEQSSGSSLRVSDVRTGEALVVHDHSDDDDRSVGQLLLCHIGLVGGQFEIVGTALLVEPNRRDAALDMVDDDPDAFDVAAWFATLNRP
;
A
#
# COMPACT_ATOMS: atom_id res chain seq x y z
N MET A 1 -3.98 5.70 8.09
CA MET A 1 -2.92 5.24 9.01
C MET A 1 -3.19 5.79 10.41
N GLN A 2 -2.93 5.03 11.49
CA GLN A 2 -2.93 5.60 12.86
C GLN A 2 -1.53 6.13 13.16
N MET A 3 -1.40 7.41 13.48
CA MET A 3 -0.11 8.02 13.82
C MET A 3 0.42 7.51 15.16
N THR A 4 1.73 7.30 15.23
CA THR A 4 2.43 6.91 16.45
C THR A 4 2.48 8.07 17.47
N PRO A 5 2.69 7.80 18.76
CA PRO A 5 2.88 8.86 19.75
C PRO A 5 4.08 9.79 19.46
N GLY A 6 5.13 9.27 18.81
CA GLY A 6 6.31 10.05 18.41
C GLY A 6 5.99 11.02 17.27
N GLU A 7 5.32 10.52 16.24
CA GLU A 7 4.81 11.31 15.11
C GLU A 7 3.90 12.45 15.59
N LEU A 8 2.95 12.15 16.49
CA LEU A 8 2.09 13.17 17.09
C LEU A 8 2.90 14.21 17.88
N ALA A 9 3.95 13.80 18.59
CA ALA A 9 4.81 14.72 19.33
C ALA A 9 5.61 15.66 18.39
N ILE A 10 6.03 15.18 17.22
CA ILE A 10 6.68 15.97 16.17
C ILE A 10 5.73 17.02 15.61
N ILE A 11 4.50 16.63 15.26
CA ILE A 11 3.46 17.56 14.78
C ILE A 11 3.17 18.63 15.85
N ASP A 12 2.92 18.20 17.08
CA ASP A 12 2.65 19.08 18.21
C ASP A 12 3.80 20.06 18.48
N ALA A 13 5.05 19.61 18.37
CA ALA A 13 6.22 20.46 18.53
C ALA A 13 6.35 21.44 17.38
N THR A 14 6.16 20.98 16.14
CA THR A 14 6.17 21.83 14.95
C THR A 14 5.13 22.93 15.08
N LEU A 15 3.89 22.62 15.45
CA LEU A 15 2.82 23.61 15.67
C LEU A 15 3.17 24.68 16.72
N ARG A 16 4.06 24.37 17.68
CA ARG A 16 4.55 25.33 18.69
C ARG A 16 5.76 26.15 18.21
N LEU A 17 6.59 25.59 17.34
CA LEU A 17 7.80 26.22 16.81
C LEU A 17 7.51 27.10 15.60
N THR A 18 6.50 26.75 14.81
CA THR A 18 6.08 27.49 13.64
C THR A 18 5.04 28.54 13.99
N GLY A 19 5.02 29.60 13.18
CA GLY A 19 4.08 30.70 13.28
C GLY A 19 3.61 31.12 11.90
N PRO A 20 3.02 32.31 11.76
CA PRO A 20 2.56 32.77 10.46
C PRO A 20 3.73 33.13 9.55
N GLU A 21 4.93 33.40 10.08
CA GLU A 21 6.10 33.69 9.26
C GLU A 21 6.78 32.40 8.77
N PRO A 22 7.28 32.35 7.52
CA PRO A 22 7.95 31.18 6.98
C PRO A 22 9.19 30.83 7.80
N LEU A 23 9.27 29.58 8.21
CA LEU A 23 10.45 29.01 8.83
C LEU A 23 11.12 28.09 7.81
N ALA A 24 12.42 28.27 7.57
CA ALA A 24 13.16 27.33 6.74
C ALA A 24 13.09 25.93 7.34
N PHE A 25 12.79 24.92 6.52
CA PHE A 25 12.50 23.57 6.93
C PHE A 25 13.69 22.92 7.64
N GLY A 26 14.91 23.09 7.11
CA GLY A 26 16.13 22.65 7.81
C GLY A 26 16.32 23.28 9.19
N VAL A 27 15.90 24.54 9.39
CA VAL A 27 15.95 25.19 10.72
C VAL A 27 14.91 24.59 11.67
N LEU A 28 13.73 24.22 11.18
CA LEU A 28 12.75 23.48 11.97
C LEU A 28 13.33 22.12 12.38
N LEU A 29 13.91 21.36 11.44
CA LEU A 29 14.50 20.05 11.71
C LEU A 29 15.60 20.15 12.76
N ASP A 30 16.50 21.14 12.68
CA ASP A 30 17.51 21.41 13.71
C ASP A 30 16.88 21.64 15.10
N GLN A 31 15.74 22.34 15.17
CA GLN A 31 15.04 22.63 16.41
C GLN A 31 14.30 21.41 16.98
N LEU A 32 13.78 20.53 16.12
CA LEU A 32 13.16 19.26 16.50
C LEU A 32 14.23 18.25 16.96
N ALA A 33 15.34 18.16 16.24
CA ALA A 33 16.51 17.37 16.61
C ALA A 33 17.07 17.80 17.97
N GLY A 34 17.17 19.12 18.21
CA GLY A 34 17.60 19.66 19.50
C GLY A 34 16.66 19.33 20.68
N GLN A 35 15.44 18.89 20.40
CA GLN A 35 14.48 18.39 21.39
C GLN A 35 14.45 16.85 21.49
N GLY A 36 15.28 16.15 20.72
CA GLY A 36 15.30 14.68 20.64
C GLY A 36 14.05 14.10 19.97
N LEU A 37 13.32 14.89 19.17
CA LEU A 37 12.06 14.48 18.56
C LEU A 37 12.23 13.78 17.21
N LEU A 38 13.32 14.03 16.49
CA LEU A 38 13.59 13.34 15.23
C LEU A 38 14.15 11.92 15.44
N GLU A 39 14.58 11.58 16.67
CA GLU A 39 15.02 10.21 17.03
C GLU A 39 13.88 9.18 16.89
N SER A 40 12.62 9.62 16.86
CA SER A 40 11.47 8.75 16.63
C SER A 40 11.12 8.53 15.15
N LEU A 41 11.86 9.12 14.20
CA LEU A 41 11.65 8.92 12.77
C LEU A 41 12.45 7.75 12.18
N GLU A 42 13.01 6.87 13.03
CA GLU A 42 13.62 5.57 12.68
C GLU A 42 14.61 5.55 11.49
N SER A 43 15.22 6.69 11.15
CA SER A 43 16.32 6.82 10.17
C SER A 43 17.45 7.70 10.72
N ASP A 44 18.72 7.34 10.48
CA ASP A 44 19.87 8.24 10.70
C ASP A 44 20.33 8.93 9.40
N ASP A 45 19.68 8.68 8.25
CA ASP A 45 19.97 9.37 6.99
C ASP A 45 19.31 10.77 7.02
N PRO A 46 20.09 11.86 6.97
CA PRO A 46 19.55 13.21 6.96
C PRO A 46 18.54 13.47 5.83
N ASP A 47 18.72 12.84 4.66
CA ASP A 47 17.84 13.06 3.51
C ASP A 47 16.50 12.32 3.71
N GLU A 48 16.52 11.10 4.24
CA GLU A 48 15.28 10.36 4.60
C GLU A 48 14.53 11.03 5.74
N ILE A 49 15.23 11.55 6.76
CA ILE A 49 14.60 12.31 7.85
C ILE A 49 13.87 13.53 7.31
N VAL A 50 14.43 14.21 6.30
CA VAL A 50 13.78 15.35 5.64
C VAL A 50 12.49 14.91 4.94
N ASP A 51 12.55 13.81 4.18
CA ASP A 51 11.41 13.29 3.44
C ASP A 51 10.30 12.78 4.39
N PHE A 52 10.63 11.96 5.38
CA PHE A 52 9.68 11.47 6.39
C PHE A 52 9.07 12.61 7.20
N ALA A 53 9.86 13.57 7.66
CA ALA A 53 9.32 14.73 8.37
C ALA A 53 8.41 15.56 7.46
N GLY A 54 8.76 15.71 6.18
CA GLY A 54 7.94 16.40 5.19
C GLY A 54 6.59 15.73 4.99
N GLU A 55 6.60 14.42 4.76
CA GLU A 55 5.40 13.61 4.60
C GLU A 55 4.54 13.62 5.87
N LEU A 56 5.14 13.38 7.04
CA LEU A 56 4.44 13.39 8.32
C LEU A 56 3.74 14.73 8.56
N LEU A 57 4.46 15.84 8.38
CA LEU A 57 3.93 17.17 8.64
C LEU A 57 2.87 17.61 7.61
N SER A 58 2.87 17.03 6.41
CA SER A 58 1.83 17.27 5.40
C SER A 58 0.44 16.76 5.83
N HIS A 59 0.37 15.86 6.81
CA HIS A 59 -0.89 15.37 7.38
C HIS A 59 -1.55 16.33 8.37
N ALA A 60 -0.86 17.39 8.79
CA ALA A 60 -1.41 18.39 9.70
C ALA A 60 -1.98 19.56 8.90
N ASP A 61 -3.32 19.65 8.81
CA ASP A 61 -4.03 20.68 8.02
C ASP A 61 -3.66 22.12 8.39
N GLU A 62 -3.14 22.38 9.60
CA GLU A 62 -2.70 23.71 10.04
C GLU A 62 -1.33 24.13 9.50
N LEU A 63 -0.58 23.20 8.90
CA LEU A 63 0.75 23.42 8.37
C LEU A 63 0.72 23.41 6.83
N TRP A 64 1.55 24.26 6.24
CA TRP A 64 1.84 24.20 4.81
C TRP A 64 3.35 24.20 4.61
N ILE A 65 3.84 23.25 3.81
CA ILE A 65 5.23 23.16 3.37
C ILE A 65 5.25 23.60 1.91
N THR A 66 6.02 24.65 1.62
CA THR A 66 6.19 25.12 0.24
C THR A 66 7.04 24.12 -0.53
N PHE A 67 6.57 23.70 -1.72
CA PHE A 67 7.19 22.62 -2.49
C PHE A 67 8.67 22.86 -2.88
N ASP A 68 9.06 24.12 -3.18
CA ASP A 68 10.41 24.41 -3.71
C ASP A 68 11.25 25.38 -2.86
N ASP A 69 10.63 26.15 -1.96
CA ASP A 69 11.35 27.13 -1.13
C ASP A 69 11.71 26.57 0.25
N GLU A 70 11.49 25.26 0.47
CA GLU A 70 11.85 24.51 1.68
C GLU A 70 11.46 25.26 2.95
N CYS A 71 10.28 25.86 2.98
CA CYS A 71 9.77 26.60 4.13
C CYS A 71 8.47 25.98 4.62
N ILE A 72 8.26 26.07 5.92
CA ILE A 72 7.03 25.63 6.60
C ILE A 72 6.39 26.81 7.33
N VAL A 73 5.06 26.87 7.30
CA VAL A 73 4.26 27.95 7.88
C VAL A 73 3.00 27.41 8.56
N ARG A 74 2.52 28.12 9.60
CA ARG A 74 1.16 27.98 10.13
C ARG A 74 0.16 28.62 9.17
N ILE A 75 -0.29 27.83 8.21
CA ILE A 75 -1.16 28.32 7.13
C ILE A 75 -2.53 28.71 7.65
N ASP A 76 -3.02 28.04 8.70
CA ASP A 76 -4.23 28.40 9.44
C ASP A 76 -4.20 29.87 9.94
N GLN A 77 -3.04 30.32 10.41
CA GLN A 77 -2.83 31.69 10.86
C GLN A 77 -2.66 32.68 9.71
N ARG A 78 -2.11 32.25 8.57
CA ARG A 78 -2.02 33.06 7.35
C ARG A 78 -3.39 33.27 6.70
N LEU A 79 -4.25 32.25 6.74
CA LEU A 79 -5.62 32.29 6.24
C LEU A 79 -6.53 33.20 7.08
N ASP A 80 -6.16 33.50 8.33
CA ASP A 80 -6.88 34.47 9.15
C ASP A 80 -6.83 35.88 8.54
N ALA A 81 -7.99 36.54 8.51
CA ALA A 81 -8.22 37.85 7.89
C ALA A 81 -7.86 37.91 6.38
N THR A 82 -7.91 36.78 5.68
CA THR A 82 -7.87 36.78 4.20
C THR A 82 -9.21 37.19 3.62
N VAL A 83 -9.17 37.78 2.43
CA VAL A 83 -10.30 38.33 1.71
C VAL A 83 -10.29 37.75 0.30
N PHE A 84 -11.15 36.76 0.07
CA PHE A 84 -11.38 36.20 -1.26
C PHE A 84 -12.61 36.83 -1.90
N THR A 85 -12.63 36.90 -3.22
CA THR A 85 -13.76 37.45 -3.97
C THR A 85 -14.20 36.50 -5.06
N HIS A 86 -15.51 36.36 -5.24
CA HIS A 86 -16.12 35.53 -6.28
C HIS A 86 -17.12 36.36 -7.08
N ARG A 87 -17.17 36.17 -8.40
CA ARG A 87 -18.16 36.84 -9.24
C ARG A 87 -19.39 35.97 -9.41
N ILE A 88 -20.51 36.40 -8.85
CA ILE A 88 -21.75 35.62 -8.83
C ILE A 88 -22.25 35.37 -10.24
N THR A 89 -22.44 34.10 -10.57
CA THR A 89 -23.00 33.64 -11.84
C THR A 89 -24.50 33.33 -11.69
N THR A 90 -25.18 33.10 -12.81
CA THR A 90 -26.56 32.60 -12.77
C THR A 90 -26.61 31.20 -12.15
N ASP A 91 -25.61 30.36 -12.45
CA ASP A 91 -25.51 28.98 -11.94
C ASP A 91 -25.39 28.93 -10.41
N ASP A 92 -24.65 29.88 -9.82
CA ASP A 92 -24.52 30.04 -8.37
C ASP A 92 -25.89 30.27 -7.71
N LEU A 93 -26.68 31.20 -8.27
CA LEU A 93 -27.99 31.57 -7.73
C LEU A 93 -29.01 30.43 -7.90
N GLU A 94 -28.99 29.73 -9.04
CA GLU A 94 -29.89 28.59 -9.29
C GLU A 94 -29.60 27.41 -8.35
N ARG A 95 -28.34 27.19 -7.99
CA ARG A 95 -27.90 26.13 -7.06
C ARG A 95 -27.94 26.57 -5.60
N ALA A 96 -28.12 27.85 -5.33
CA ALA A 96 -27.95 28.47 -4.01
C ALA A 96 -26.58 28.15 -3.38
N ALA A 97 -25.54 28.10 -4.21
CA ALA A 97 -24.17 27.73 -3.85
C ALA A 97 -23.17 28.63 -4.57
N LEU A 98 -21.92 28.69 -4.11
CA LEU A 98 -20.83 29.35 -4.83
C LEU A 98 -19.80 28.30 -5.29
N ARG A 99 -19.37 28.39 -6.55
CA ARG A 99 -18.27 27.55 -7.06
C ARG A 99 -17.01 27.79 -6.24
N ILE A 100 -16.35 26.72 -5.78
CA ILE A 100 -15.17 26.88 -4.93
C ILE A 100 -13.90 27.12 -5.76
N THR A 101 -13.75 26.42 -6.88
CA THR A 101 -12.55 26.51 -7.71
C THR A 101 -12.71 27.57 -8.80
N PRO A 102 -11.74 28.50 -8.98
CA PRO A 102 -10.51 28.66 -8.20
C PRO A 102 -10.64 29.69 -7.06
N ASP A 103 -11.72 30.47 -7.01
CA ASP A 103 -11.80 31.71 -6.25
C ASP A 103 -11.80 31.53 -4.72
N LEU A 104 -12.32 30.39 -4.24
CA LEU A 104 -12.54 30.08 -2.84
C LEU A 104 -11.84 28.76 -2.42
N VAL A 105 -10.95 28.23 -3.27
CA VAL A 105 -10.38 26.87 -3.19
C VAL A 105 -9.57 26.57 -1.92
N VAL A 106 -9.18 27.60 -1.17
CA VAL A 106 -8.44 27.48 0.10
C VAL A 106 -9.24 27.93 1.33
N LEU A 107 -10.51 28.30 1.13
CA LEU A 107 -11.31 28.94 2.18
C LEU A 107 -11.52 28.01 3.39
N ASP A 108 -11.67 26.72 3.14
CA ASP A 108 -11.87 25.65 4.12
C ASP A 108 -10.59 24.97 4.61
N HIS A 109 -9.44 25.29 4.02
CA HIS A 109 -8.18 24.71 4.43
C HIS A 109 -7.90 24.99 5.91
N ALA A 110 -7.28 24.03 6.62
CA ALA A 110 -7.04 24.10 8.07
C ALA A 110 -8.28 24.14 8.98
N LEU A 111 -9.41 23.56 8.56
CA LEU A 111 -10.60 23.41 9.41
C LEU A 111 -10.79 21.98 9.97
N GLY A 112 -10.08 20.99 9.43
CA GLY A 112 -10.26 19.57 9.75
C GLY A 112 -11.42 18.94 8.98
N GLY A 113 -11.29 17.65 8.63
CA GLY A 113 -12.29 16.91 7.84
C GLY A 113 -13.71 17.00 8.41
N GLY A 114 -14.60 17.69 7.70
CA GLY A 114 -16.03 17.81 8.04
C GLY A 114 -16.41 19.01 8.91
N ALA A 115 -15.50 19.94 9.21
CA ALA A 115 -15.82 21.17 9.91
C ALA A 115 -16.50 22.20 8.99
N ALA A 116 -17.54 22.86 9.50
CA ALA A 116 -18.28 23.88 8.78
C ALA A 116 -17.78 25.30 9.11
N LEU A 117 -17.76 26.18 8.11
CA LEU A 117 -17.51 27.60 8.28
C LEU A 117 -18.78 28.29 8.80
N GLN A 118 -18.68 29.20 9.75
CA GLN A 118 -19.85 29.88 10.32
C GLN A 118 -20.06 31.24 9.68
N LEU A 119 -21.28 31.54 9.21
CA LEU A 119 -21.59 32.89 8.74
C LEU A 119 -21.48 33.89 9.91
N ALA A 120 -20.72 34.97 9.72
CA ALA A 120 -20.50 35.99 10.75
C ALA A 120 -21.80 36.69 11.21
N ASN A 121 -22.86 36.66 10.39
CA ASN A 121 -24.20 37.17 10.72
C ASN A 121 -25.03 36.20 11.59
N GLY A 122 -24.50 35.02 11.93
CA GLY A 122 -25.16 34.00 12.75
C GLY A 122 -26.32 33.28 12.07
N ARG A 123 -26.47 33.39 10.74
CA ARG A 123 -27.58 32.77 9.98
C ARG A 123 -27.40 31.27 9.71
N GLY A 124 -26.28 30.68 10.10
CA GLY A 124 -26.00 29.26 9.94
C GLY A 124 -24.59 29.01 9.42
N ASP A 125 -24.38 27.79 8.94
CA ASP A 125 -23.07 27.30 8.52
C ASP A 125 -22.96 27.26 6.99
N LEU A 126 -21.74 27.44 6.50
CA LEU A 126 -21.29 27.20 5.15
C LEU A 126 -20.52 25.88 5.14
N VAL A 127 -20.90 24.98 4.24
CA VAL A 127 -20.33 23.65 4.09
C VAL A 127 -19.88 23.49 2.66
N ILE A 128 -18.78 22.78 2.45
CA ILE A 128 -18.40 22.36 1.11
C ILE A 128 -19.14 21.08 0.77
N ASP A 129 -19.91 21.15 -0.31
CA ASP A 129 -20.65 20.04 -0.84
C ASP A 129 -20.02 19.60 -2.17
N PHE A 130 -19.41 18.41 -2.16
CA PHE A 130 -18.78 17.80 -3.32
C PHE A 130 -19.78 17.12 -4.27
N ASP A 131 -21.05 16.96 -3.86
CA ASP A 131 -22.11 16.45 -4.74
C ASP A 131 -22.68 17.54 -5.65
N VAL A 132 -22.42 18.82 -5.33
CA VAL A 132 -22.81 19.96 -6.16
C VAL A 132 -21.75 20.21 -7.23
N ALA A 133 -22.04 19.75 -8.45
CA ALA A 133 -21.18 19.96 -9.61
C ALA A 133 -21.58 21.19 -10.43
N TYR A 134 -20.58 21.98 -10.84
CA TYR A 134 -20.75 23.08 -11.81
C TYR A 134 -20.53 22.61 -13.24
N ASP A 135 -19.53 21.76 -13.46
CA ASP A 135 -19.19 21.16 -14.76
C ASP A 135 -18.57 19.76 -14.58
N GLN A 136 -18.20 19.12 -15.70
CA GLN A 136 -17.55 17.81 -15.69
C GLN A 136 -16.10 17.96 -15.25
N GLY A 137 -15.83 17.66 -13.97
CA GLY A 137 -14.48 17.63 -13.40
C GLY A 137 -14.32 18.53 -12.16
N ASP A 138 -15.20 19.50 -11.95
CA ASP A 138 -15.21 20.33 -10.73
C ASP A 138 -16.34 19.90 -9.79
N ARG A 139 -15.95 19.17 -8.74
CA ARG A 139 -16.82 18.73 -7.65
C ARG A 139 -16.46 19.57 -6.43
N GLY A 140 -17.36 20.45 -6.01
CA GLY A 140 -17.12 21.32 -4.85
C GLY A 140 -17.83 22.66 -4.96
N ALA A 141 -18.84 22.86 -4.12
CA ALA A 141 -19.50 24.14 -3.97
C ALA A 141 -19.57 24.54 -2.50
N LEU A 142 -19.39 25.82 -2.22
CA LEU A 142 -19.69 26.39 -0.92
C LEU A 142 -21.21 26.57 -0.82
N VAL A 143 -21.86 25.76 0.01
CA VAL A 143 -23.30 25.75 0.24
C VAL A 143 -23.61 26.37 1.59
N GLY A 144 -24.58 27.28 1.62
CA GLY A 144 -25.03 27.94 2.84
C GLY A 144 -26.49 27.69 3.18
N PRO A 145 -26.99 28.29 4.27
CA PRO A 145 -28.38 28.16 4.67
C PRO A 145 -29.32 28.79 3.62
N ALA A 146 -30.57 28.33 3.59
CA ALA A 146 -31.56 28.83 2.63
C ALA A 146 -31.64 30.36 2.62
N GLY A 147 -31.49 30.95 1.43
CA GLY A 147 -31.57 32.40 1.20
C GLY A 147 -30.30 33.19 1.53
N TRP A 148 -29.16 32.53 1.79
CA TRP A 148 -27.90 33.22 2.09
C TRP A 148 -27.35 34.07 0.93
N LEU A 149 -27.78 33.78 -0.31
CA LEU A 149 -27.43 34.54 -1.53
C LEU A 149 -28.55 35.47 -2.04
N ASP A 150 -29.69 35.58 -1.35
CA ASP A 150 -30.88 36.31 -1.85
C ASP A 150 -30.65 37.81 -2.10
N GLU A 151 -29.64 38.41 -1.47
CA GLU A 151 -29.29 39.83 -1.63
C GLU A 151 -28.37 40.11 -2.83
N PHE A 152 -27.97 39.07 -3.56
CA PHE A 152 -27.09 39.16 -4.70
C PHE A 152 -27.81 38.88 -6.03
N THR A 153 -27.20 39.35 -7.10
CA THR A 153 -27.64 39.20 -8.48
C THR A 153 -26.45 38.83 -9.37
N THR A 154 -26.71 38.20 -10.51
CA THR A 154 -25.66 37.81 -11.46
C THR A 154 -24.77 39.00 -11.82
N GLY A 155 -23.45 38.80 -11.73
CA GLY A 155 -22.40 39.78 -12.00
C GLY A 155 -21.89 40.50 -10.75
N ASP A 156 -22.61 40.41 -9.63
CA ASP A 156 -22.17 40.98 -8.36
C ASP A 156 -20.87 40.33 -7.88
N LEU A 157 -19.99 41.15 -7.34
CA LEU A 157 -18.77 40.67 -6.70
C LEU A 157 -19.07 40.46 -5.21
N VAL A 158 -18.99 39.21 -4.76
CA VAL A 158 -19.11 38.85 -3.35
C VAL A 158 -17.72 38.75 -2.74
N MET A 159 -17.57 39.28 -1.53
CA MET A 159 -16.36 39.24 -0.73
C MET A 159 -16.59 38.30 0.44
N LEU A 160 -15.68 37.33 0.61
CA LEU A 160 -15.66 36.36 1.70
C LEU A 160 -14.41 36.63 2.55
N THR A 161 -14.62 37.19 3.73
CA THR A 161 -13.53 37.46 4.69
C THR A 161 -13.50 36.37 5.75
N ARG A 162 -12.42 35.59 5.79
CA ARG A 162 -12.23 34.53 6.78
C ARG A 162 -11.62 35.08 8.07
N ARG A 163 -12.18 34.68 9.22
CA ARG A 163 -11.63 34.93 10.56
C ARG A 163 -11.77 33.66 11.40
N GLY A 164 -10.69 32.90 11.55
CA GLY A 164 -10.73 31.55 12.09
C GLY A 164 -11.74 30.67 11.33
N THR A 165 -12.77 30.19 12.05
CA THR A 165 -13.88 29.39 11.50
C THR A 165 -15.08 30.24 11.05
N THR A 166 -15.00 31.57 11.14
CA THR A 166 -16.09 32.46 10.73
C THR A 166 -15.81 33.10 9.37
N VAL A 167 -16.85 33.25 8.55
CA VAL A 167 -16.77 33.93 7.26
C VAL A 167 -17.81 35.05 7.19
N GLU A 168 -17.32 36.25 6.93
CA GLU A 168 -18.16 37.38 6.58
C GLU A 168 -18.37 37.40 5.06
N VAL A 169 -19.63 37.33 4.63
CA VAL A 169 -20.05 37.34 3.23
C VAL A 169 -20.77 38.65 2.98
N VAL A 170 -20.19 39.52 2.15
CA VAL A 170 -20.75 40.84 1.83
C VAL A 170 -20.53 41.18 0.37
N ARG A 171 -21.34 42.09 -0.17
CA ARG A 171 -21.11 42.68 -1.48
C ARG A 171 -19.85 43.54 -1.46
N ALA A 172 -18.92 43.28 -2.38
CA ALA A 172 -17.72 44.10 -2.54
C ALA A 172 -18.08 45.52 -3.01
N GLY A 173 -17.34 46.51 -2.54
CA GLY A 173 -17.44 47.89 -3.03
C GLY A 173 -16.63 48.10 -4.31
N ASP A 174 -16.65 49.32 -4.84
CA ASP A 174 -15.91 49.69 -6.05
C ASP A 174 -14.39 49.88 -5.83
N ASP A 175 -13.94 49.90 -4.57
CA ASP A 175 -12.54 50.14 -4.17
C ASP A 175 -11.82 48.80 -3.97
N LEU A 176 -11.41 48.17 -5.08
CA LEU A 176 -10.62 46.95 -5.09
C LEU A 176 -9.13 47.28 -5.22
N ALA A 177 -8.29 46.52 -4.51
CA ALA A 177 -6.86 46.52 -4.76
C ALA A 177 -6.55 46.00 -6.17
N ASP A 178 -5.45 46.46 -6.76
CA ASP A 178 -5.07 46.08 -8.13
C ASP A 178 -4.71 44.60 -8.29
N GLY A 179 -4.36 43.93 -7.18
CA GLY A 179 -3.98 42.52 -7.16
C GLY A 179 -2.58 42.24 -7.72
N ALA A 180 -1.72 43.25 -7.82
CA ALA A 180 -0.40 43.09 -8.41
C ALA A 180 0.50 42.07 -7.67
N PRO A 181 0.53 42.01 -6.32
CA PRO A 181 1.25 40.97 -5.59
C PRO A 181 0.72 39.56 -5.90
N GLU A 182 -0.60 39.36 -5.84
CA GLU A 182 -1.28 38.08 -6.06
C GLU A 182 -1.01 37.57 -7.48
N LEU A 183 -1.18 38.43 -8.49
CA LEU A 183 -0.91 38.09 -9.89
C LEU A 183 0.53 37.64 -10.10
N ARG A 184 1.49 38.39 -9.53
CA ARG A 184 2.92 38.05 -9.60
C ARG A 184 3.18 36.68 -9.00
N TRP A 185 2.65 36.41 -7.80
CA TRP A 185 2.85 35.12 -7.14
C TRP A 185 2.22 33.96 -7.88
N LEU A 186 0.96 34.07 -8.32
CA LEU A 186 0.29 33.02 -9.09
C LEU A 186 1.11 32.62 -10.32
N ARG A 187 1.69 33.59 -11.04
CA ARG A 187 2.55 33.32 -12.19
C ARG A 187 3.89 32.71 -11.80
N GLU A 188 4.59 33.31 -10.84
CA GLU A 188 5.91 32.84 -10.39
C GLU A 188 5.82 31.41 -9.81
N ARG A 189 4.74 31.08 -9.09
CA ARG A 189 4.49 29.73 -8.56
C ARG A 189 4.21 28.73 -9.65
N TYR A 190 3.33 29.08 -10.60
CA TYR A 190 3.05 28.18 -11.72
C TYR A 190 4.34 27.85 -12.50
N GLU A 191 5.13 28.86 -12.87
CA GLU A 191 6.38 28.65 -13.64
C GLU A 191 7.39 27.77 -12.91
N ARG A 192 7.44 27.85 -11.59
CA ARG A 192 8.37 27.08 -10.78
C ARG A 192 7.90 25.64 -10.59
N LEU A 193 6.67 25.44 -10.14
CA LEU A 193 6.10 24.12 -9.86
C LEU A 193 5.89 23.30 -11.14
N SER A 194 5.68 23.96 -12.28
CA SER A 194 5.59 23.27 -13.56
C SER A 194 6.98 22.88 -14.12
N ASP A 195 8.07 23.39 -13.53
CA ASP A 195 9.44 23.30 -14.05
C ASP A 195 9.55 23.65 -15.56
N GLY A 196 8.74 24.62 -16.00
CA GLY A 196 8.65 25.03 -17.40
C GLY A 196 7.90 24.06 -18.34
N GLU A 197 7.43 22.91 -17.85
CA GLU A 197 6.62 21.96 -18.61
C GLU A 197 5.15 22.43 -18.75
N PRO A 198 4.47 22.11 -19.88
CA PRO A 198 3.08 22.48 -20.10
C PRO A 198 2.14 21.52 -19.35
N VAL A 199 2.05 21.68 -18.04
CA VAL A 199 1.23 20.86 -17.15
C VAL A 199 0.17 21.68 -16.41
N GLY A 200 -0.97 21.06 -16.13
CA GLY A 200 -2.02 21.62 -15.30
C GLY A 200 -1.74 21.38 -13.83
N LEU A 201 -1.80 22.43 -13.01
CA LEU A 201 -1.63 22.39 -11.55
C LEU A 201 -2.96 22.73 -10.88
N GLU A 202 -3.17 22.30 -9.63
CA GLU A 202 -4.32 22.78 -8.87
C GLU A 202 -4.11 24.24 -8.40
N PRO A 203 -5.14 25.12 -8.52
CA PRO A 203 -5.06 26.49 -8.04
C PRO A 203 -4.75 26.61 -6.54
N SER A 204 -5.19 25.65 -5.72
CA SER A 204 -4.92 25.58 -4.27
C SER A 204 -3.42 25.67 -3.98
N LEU A 205 -2.60 24.91 -4.70
CA LEU A 205 -1.14 24.89 -4.56
C LEU A 205 -0.55 26.29 -4.77
N LEU A 206 -0.99 26.98 -5.84
CA LEU A 206 -0.48 28.32 -6.18
C LEU A 206 -0.85 29.35 -5.10
N VAL A 207 -2.06 29.26 -4.57
CA VAL A 207 -2.61 30.21 -3.59
C VAL A 207 -2.00 29.98 -2.20
N LEU A 208 -1.87 28.73 -1.75
CA LEU A 208 -1.29 28.39 -0.46
C LEU A 208 0.20 28.76 -0.41
N ASP A 209 0.96 28.48 -1.47
CA ASP A 209 2.36 28.92 -1.57
C ASP A 209 2.49 30.45 -1.54
N ALA A 210 1.63 31.16 -2.25
CA ALA A 210 1.63 32.63 -2.26
C ALA A 210 1.33 33.21 -0.88
N LEU A 211 0.34 32.66 -0.16
CA LEU A 211 0.00 33.05 1.21
C LEU A 211 1.11 32.72 2.22
N ALA A 212 1.79 31.60 2.03
CA ALA A 212 2.93 31.20 2.84
C ALA A 212 4.06 32.23 2.70
N LEU A 213 4.47 32.50 1.46
CA LEU A 213 5.66 33.29 1.14
C LEU A 213 5.46 34.81 1.23
N ASP A 214 4.24 35.31 1.06
CA ASP A 214 3.94 36.75 1.11
C ASP A 214 2.68 37.07 1.94
N PRO A 215 2.86 37.55 3.19
CA PRO A 215 1.75 37.89 4.08
C PRO A 215 0.80 38.97 3.55
N ALA A 216 1.24 39.77 2.56
CA ALA A 216 0.45 40.88 2.05
C ALA A 216 -0.65 40.41 1.09
N THR A 217 -0.54 39.19 0.56
CA THR A 217 -1.47 38.64 -0.42
C THR A 217 -2.85 38.37 0.19
N TRP A 218 -3.92 38.72 -0.54
CA TRP A 218 -5.32 38.58 -0.15
C TRP A 218 -5.69 39.21 1.20
N LYS A 219 -4.96 40.25 1.66
CA LYS A 219 -5.33 41.04 2.86
C LYS A 219 -6.28 42.19 2.58
N ALA A 220 -6.52 42.49 1.31
CA ALA A 220 -7.51 43.43 0.82
C ALA A 220 -8.32 42.78 -0.31
N PRO A 221 -9.57 43.19 -0.55
CA PRO A 221 -10.35 42.64 -1.65
C PRO A 221 -9.69 43.00 -2.99
N THR A 222 -9.36 41.98 -3.76
CA THR A 222 -8.88 42.08 -5.14
C THR A 222 -9.98 41.67 -6.11
N ARG A 223 -9.61 41.52 -7.38
CA ARG A 223 -10.40 40.75 -8.34
C ARG A 223 -10.36 39.24 -7.99
N PRO A 224 -11.35 38.44 -8.43
CA PRO A 224 -11.35 37.00 -8.25
C PRO A 224 -10.08 36.32 -8.79
N ILE A 225 -9.69 35.20 -8.19
CA ILE A 225 -8.49 34.45 -8.59
C ILE A 225 -8.59 34.02 -10.05
N ALA A 226 -9.77 33.62 -10.52
CA ALA A 226 -10.02 33.30 -11.93
C ALA A 226 -9.65 34.46 -12.87
N GLU A 227 -9.94 35.71 -12.49
CA GLU A 227 -9.59 36.89 -13.27
C GLU A 227 -8.08 37.18 -13.22
N LEU A 228 -7.44 36.98 -12.05
CA LEU A 228 -6.00 37.15 -11.88
C LEU A 228 -5.18 36.12 -12.69
N LEU A 229 -5.61 34.85 -12.67
CA LEU A 229 -5.02 33.78 -13.47
C LEU A 229 -5.08 34.09 -14.96
N ALA A 230 -6.25 34.51 -15.45
CA ALA A 230 -6.43 34.91 -16.84
C ALA A 230 -5.51 36.08 -17.24
N GLU A 231 -5.33 37.06 -16.35
CA GLU A 231 -4.46 38.21 -16.61
C GLU A 231 -2.98 37.83 -16.66
N CYS A 232 -2.52 36.87 -15.85
CA CYS A 232 -1.15 36.37 -15.92
C CYS A 232 -0.91 35.29 -17.00
N GLY A 233 -1.86 35.10 -17.92
CA GLY A 233 -1.71 34.18 -19.05
C GLY A 233 -1.88 32.71 -18.67
N LEU A 234 -2.60 32.44 -17.58
CA LEU A 234 -3.01 31.10 -17.17
C LEU A 234 -4.51 30.91 -17.42
N VAL A 235 -4.93 29.70 -17.76
CA VAL A 235 -6.32 29.36 -18.06
C VAL A 235 -6.74 28.15 -17.25
N LEU A 236 -7.97 28.19 -16.74
CA LEU A 236 -8.60 27.09 -16.02
C LEU A 236 -9.25 26.12 -17.01
N ASP A 237 -9.00 24.82 -16.83
CA ASP A 237 -9.73 23.74 -17.47
C ASP A 237 -10.06 22.65 -16.43
N GLY A 238 -11.35 22.49 -16.13
CA GLY A 238 -11.81 21.74 -14.96
C GLY A 238 -11.30 22.39 -13.66
N ILE A 239 -10.65 21.59 -12.80
CA ILE A 239 -10.04 22.06 -11.55
C ILE A 239 -8.56 22.44 -11.70
N HIS A 240 -7.99 22.31 -12.89
CA HIS A 240 -6.57 22.55 -13.13
C HIS A 240 -6.34 23.87 -13.85
N VAL A 241 -5.21 24.51 -13.58
CA VAL A 241 -4.73 25.70 -14.27
C VAL A 241 -3.44 25.41 -15.03
N GLY A 242 -3.40 25.84 -16.30
CA GLY A 242 -2.23 25.71 -17.16
C GLY A 242 -2.01 26.94 -18.05
N PRO A 243 -1.03 26.94 -18.96
CA PRO A 243 -0.69 28.12 -19.75
C PRO A 243 -1.75 28.35 -20.83
N ALA A 244 -2.15 29.60 -21.03
CA ALA A 244 -3.11 29.94 -22.09
C ALA A 244 -2.48 29.94 -23.50
N ASP A 245 -1.14 29.93 -23.60
CA ASP A 245 -0.39 30.10 -24.85
C ASP A 245 -0.03 28.77 -25.55
N ARG A 246 -0.29 27.62 -24.92
CA ARG A 246 0.06 26.29 -25.43
C ARG A 246 -0.88 25.22 -24.85
N GLU A 247 -0.95 24.05 -25.49
CA GLU A 247 -1.66 22.90 -24.93
C GLU A 247 -0.90 22.33 -23.72
N TRP A 248 -1.64 21.81 -22.74
CA TRP A 248 -1.10 21.25 -21.49
C TRP A 248 -1.90 20.05 -21.00
N SER A 249 -1.27 19.17 -20.22
CA SER A 249 -1.88 17.97 -19.64
C SER A 249 -2.25 18.18 -18.17
N ARG A 250 -3.44 17.76 -17.74
CA ARG A 250 -3.84 17.73 -16.31
C ARG A 250 -2.92 16.77 -15.57
N ARG A 251 -2.01 17.29 -14.75
CA ARG A 251 -1.01 16.49 -14.05
C ARG A 251 -1.54 16.17 -12.67
N ASP A 252 -2.11 14.98 -12.51
CA ASP A 252 -2.33 14.42 -11.19
C ASP A 252 -0.98 13.87 -10.69
N ALA A 253 -0.18 14.74 -10.07
CA ALA A 253 1.23 14.47 -9.75
C ALA A 253 1.39 13.26 -8.79
N ALA A 254 0.41 13.00 -7.93
CA ALA A 254 0.38 11.81 -7.08
C ALA A 254 0.21 10.54 -7.91
N ALA A 255 -0.72 10.56 -8.88
CA ALA A 255 -0.95 9.46 -9.79
C ALA A 255 0.24 9.21 -10.74
N GLU A 256 1.03 10.23 -11.08
CA GLU A 256 2.28 10.06 -11.84
C GLU A 256 3.40 9.44 -11.01
N ARG A 257 3.59 9.89 -9.76
CA ARG A 257 4.57 9.30 -8.83
C ARG A 257 4.26 7.83 -8.57
N LEU A 258 3.02 7.51 -8.21
CA LEU A 258 2.58 6.14 -7.98
C LEU A 258 2.79 5.25 -9.22
N ALA A 259 2.50 5.76 -10.42
CA ALA A 259 2.74 5.01 -11.66
C ALA A 259 4.24 4.74 -11.92
N ALA A 260 5.12 5.67 -11.54
CA ALA A 260 6.57 5.49 -11.64
C ALA A 260 7.07 4.47 -10.60
N GLU A 261 6.66 4.61 -9.34
CA GLU A 261 6.98 3.69 -8.24
C GLU A 261 6.57 2.26 -8.56
N LEU A 262 5.34 2.06 -9.06
CA LEU A 262 4.85 0.76 -9.51
C LEU A 262 5.66 0.20 -10.66
N SER A 263 6.08 1.05 -11.60
CA SER A 263 6.91 0.57 -12.72
C SER A 263 8.26 0.04 -12.24
N ASP A 264 8.86 0.68 -11.23
CA ASP A 264 10.12 0.25 -10.63
C ASP A 264 9.93 -1.00 -9.78
N GLU A 265 8.85 -1.07 -8.99
CA GLU A 265 8.53 -2.22 -8.16
C GLU A 265 8.28 -3.49 -8.98
N PHE A 266 7.49 -3.39 -10.04
CA PHE A 266 7.24 -4.48 -10.99
C PHE A 266 8.41 -4.69 -11.98
N ARG A 267 9.52 -3.95 -11.82
CA ARG A 267 10.76 -4.07 -12.61
C ARG A 267 10.52 -4.04 -14.12
N PHE A 268 9.71 -3.09 -14.57
CA PHE A 268 9.28 -3.03 -15.96
C PHE A 268 10.43 -2.89 -16.94
N ALA A 269 10.41 -3.74 -17.97
CA ALA A 269 11.18 -3.50 -19.19
C ALA A 269 10.56 -2.34 -19.99
N ALA A 270 11.31 -1.76 -20.92
CA ALA A 270 10.83 -0.66 -21.77
C ALA A 270 9.50 -0.97 -22.49
N CYS A 271 9.28 -2.22 -22.90
CA CYS A 271 8.01 -2.63 -23.52
C CYS A 271 6.83 -2.67 -22.52
N CYS A 272 7.09 -3.03 -21.25
CA CYS A 272 6.11 -3.00 -20.17
C CYS A 272 5.73 -1.56 -19.81
N HIS A 273 6.67 -0.62 -19.75
CA HIS A 273 6.34 0.80 -19.54
C HIS A 273 5.40 1.37 -20.60
N VAL A 274 5.62 1.02 -21.88
CA VAL A 274 4.75 1.47 -22.98
C VAL A 274 3.35 0.87 -22.86
N ALA A 275 3.27 -0.43 -22.56
CA ALA A 275 1.99 -1.12 -22.36
C ALA A 275 1.25 -0.58 -21.12
N PHE A 276 1.96 -0.34 -20.01
CA PHE A 276 1.39 0.24 -18.81
C PHE A 276 0.89 1.65 -19.03
N SER A 277 1.66 2.51 -19.70
CA SER A 277 1.23 3.87 -20.06
C SER A 277 -0.06 3.85 -20.89
N GLU A 278 -0.18 2.88 -21.82
CA GLU A 278 -1.38 2.72 -22.63
C GLU A 278 -2.59 2.25 -21.80
N ALA A 279 -2.40 1.26 -20.94
CA ALA A 279 -3.45 0.74 -20.06
C ALA A 279 -3.91 1.80 -19.05
N LEU A 280 -2.98 2.52 -18.43
CA LEU A 280 -3.23 3.60 -17.48
C LEU A 280 -3.98 4.76 -18.13
N ALA A 281 -3.56 5.18 -19.34
CA ALA A 281 -4.28 6.22 -20.08
C ALA A 281 -5.71 5.80 -20.40
N ALA A 282 -5.93 4.54 -20.77
CA ALA A 282 -7.27 4.02 -21.03
C ALA A 282 -8.13 3.92 -19.77
N PHE A 283 -7.55 3.52 -18.63
CA PHE A 283 -8.26 3.47 -17.36
C PHE A 283 -8.64 4.87 -16.86
N ARG A 284 -7.72 5.84 -16.92
CA ARG A 284 -8.02 7.24 -16.59
C ARG A 284 -9.08 7.84 -17.50
N ALA A 285 -9.02 7.54 -18.80
CA ALA A 285 -10.03 7.99 -19.75
C ALA A 285 -11.40 7.32 -19.51
N PHE A 286 -11.41 6.09 -19.00
CA PHE A 286 -12.63 5.39 -18.59
C PHE A 286 -13.22 5.97 -17.30
N ASP A 287 -12.38 6.40 -16.36
CA ASP A 287 -12.83 7.08 -15.13
C ASP A 287 -13.32 8.51 -15.38
N ASP A 288 -12.88 9.14 -16.48
CA ASP A 288 -13.31 10.51 -16.82
C ASP A 288 -14.74 10.53 -17.41
N PRO A 289 -15.75 11.05 -16.67
CA PRO A 289 -17.12 11.12 -17.15
C PRO A 289 -17.32 12.14 -18.29
N ALA A 290 -16.30 12.95 -18.62
CA ALA A 290 -16.32 13.89 -19.73
C ALA A 290 -15.97 13.27 -21.09
N LEU A 291 -15.30 12.12 -21.07
CA LEU A 291 -14.97 11.40 -22.30
C LEU A 291 -16.11 10.45 -22.65
N GLU A 292 -16.52 10.40 -23.93
CA GLU A 292 -17.34 9.28 -24.40
C GLU A 292 -16.50 8.01 -24.19
N PRO A 293 -16.95 7.02 -23.38
CA PRO A 293 -16.15 5.86 -23.03
C PRO A 293 -16.10 4.90 -24.22
N THR A 294 -15.39 5.27 -25.28
CA THR A 294 -15.00 4.34 -26.34
C THR A 294 -13.70 3.69 -25.92
N LEU A 295 -13.80 2.70 -25.03
CA LEU A 295 -12.67 1.85 -24.68
C LEU A 295 -12.29 1.01 -25.91
N ASP A 296 -11.09 1.19 -26.44
CA ASP A 296 -10.53 0.24 -27.43
C ASP A 296 -10.06 -1.01 -26.69
N CYS A 297 -11.03 -1.85 -26.31
CA CYS A 297 -10.80 -3.06 -25.51
C CYS A 297 -9.74 -3.97 -26.13
N ARG A 298 -9.60 -4.00 -27.45
CA ARG A 298 -8.61 -4.85 -28.13
C ARG A 298 -7.20 -4.35 -27.87
N ARG A 299 -7.00 -3.05 -28.04
CA ARG A 299 -5.70 -2.40 -27.86
C ARG A 299 -5.26 -2.47 -26.40
N VAL A 300 -6.16 -2.06 -25.51
CA VAL A 300 -5.98 -2.10 -24.04
C VAL A 300 -5.78 -3.52 -23.55
N GLY A 301 -6.59 -4.48 -24.01
CA GLY A 301 -6.44 -5.89 -23.67
C GLY A 301 -5.09 -6.46 -24.10
N THR A 302 -4.53 -6.01 -25.22
CA THR A 302 -3.18 -6.44 -25.67
C THR A 302 -2.09 -5.86 -24.78
N ALA A 303 -2.24 -4.62 -24.31
CA ALA A 303 -1.31 -4.00 -23.37
C ALA A 303 -1.35 -4.68 -21.99
N LEU A 304 -2.55 -5.00 -21.49
CA LEU A 304 -2.73 -5.61 -20.17
C LEU A 304 -2.21 -7.04 -20.05
N VAL A 305 -2.24 -7.83 -21.14
CA VAL A 305 -1.68 -9.19 -21.11
C VAL A 305 -0.15 -9.21 -21.25
N HIS A 306 0.51 -8.06 -21.33
CA HIS A 306 1.95 -7.96 -21.52
C HIS A 306 2.69 -7.84 -20.19
N GLY A 307 3.53 -8.82 -19.86
CA GLY A 307 4.27 -8.83 -18.58
C GLY A 307 3.30 -8.70 -17.40
N ASP A 308 3.66 -7.86 -16.43
CA ASP A 308 2.90 -7.64 -15.19
C ASP A 308 2.03 -6.38 -15.22
N VAL A 309 1.66 -5.91 -16.42
CA VAL A 309 0.94 -4.64 -16.63
C VAL A 309 -0.46 -4.66 -16.01
N ALA A 310 -1.17 -5.80 -16.04
CA ALA A 310 -2.47 -5.91 -15.40
C ALA A 310 -2.37 -5.81 -13.87
N GLN A 311 -1.36 -6.44 -13.27
CA GLN A 311 -1.11 -6.37 -11.83
C GLN A 311 -0.80 -4.94 -11.40
N ALA A 312 0.10 -4.26 -12.11
CA ALA A 312 0.43 -2.87 -11.82
C ALA A 312 -0.76 -1.92 -11.96
N LEU A 313 -1.66 -2.15 -12.93
CA LEU A 313 -2.86 -1.31 -13.07
C LEU A 313 -3.86 -1.53 -11.93
N VAL A 314 -4.04 -2.78 -11.48
CA VAL A 314 -4.90 -3.08 -10.33
C VAL A 314 -4.30 -2.49 -9.05
N ALA A 315 -2.99 -2.66 -8.83
CA ALA A 315 -2.28 -2.04 -7.70
C ALA A 315 -2.42 -0.51 -7.73
N PHE A 316 -2.20 0.13 -8.88
CA PHE A 316 -2.42 1.56 -9.07
C PHE A 316 -3.83 2.00 -8.64
N ALA A 317 -4.86 1.25 -9.05
CA ALA A 317 -6.24 1.59 -8.71
C ALA A 317 -6.53 1.40 -7.20
N HIS A 318 -6.02 0.34 -6.59
CA HIS A 318 -6.19 0.08 -5.16
C HIS A 318 -5.47 1.11 -4.30
N ASP A 319 -4.24 1.46 -4.64
CA ASP A 319 -3.43 2.42 -3.86
C ASP A 319 -3.98 3.85 -3.99
N LEU A 320 -4.52 4.21 -5.16
CA LEU A 320 -5.05 5.55 -5.39
C LEU A 320 -6.49 5.73 -4.91
N TYR A 321 -7.35 4.73 -5.06
CA TYR A 321 -8.80 4.84 -4.79
C TYR A 321 -9.30 3.98 -3.63
N GLY A 322 -8.51 3.04 -3.14
CA GLY A 322 -8.88 2.06 -2.12
C GLY A 322 -9.51 0.78 -2.69
N LEU A 323 -9.49 -0.29 -1.88
CA LEU A 323 -9.99 -1.62 -2.24
C LEU A 323 -11.51 -1.67 -2.48
N ASP A 324 -12.28 -0.82 -1.81
CA ASP A 324 -13.74 -0.78 -1.93
C ASP A 324 -14.22 -0.09 -3.22
N ASP A 325 -13.31 0.49 -4.01
CA ASP A 325 -13.66 1.23 -5.21
C ASP A 325 -14.00 0.30 -6.39
N MET A 326 -15.19 0.51 -6.97
CA MET A 326 -15.72 -0.37 -8.01
C MET A 326 -15.18 -0.06 -9.42
N ARG A 327 -14.44 1.04 -9.65
CA ARG A 327 -14.04 1.46 -11.00
C ARG A 327 -13.22 0.39 -11.70
N ILE A 328 -12.22 -0.16 -11.01
CA ILE A 328 -11.34 -1.17 -11.58
C ILE A 328 -12.10 -2.47 -11.91
N ALA A 329 -13.08 -2.85 -11.07
CA ALA A 329 -13.95 -3.99 -11.33
C ALA A 329 -14.85 -3.77 -12.55
N ILE A 330 -15.42 -2.58 -12.72
CA ILE A 330 -16.25 -2.23 -13.89
C ILE A 330 -15.39 -2.21 -15.16
N PHE A 331 -14.18 -1.63 -15.08
CA PHE A 331 -13.24 -1.61 -16.19
C PHE A 331 -12.85 -3.03 -16.64
N ALA A 332 -12.53 -3.91 -15.68
CA ALA A 332 -12.25 -5.32 -15.93
C ALA A 332 -13.46 -6.04 -16.58
N GLN A 333 -14.68 -5.76 -16.12
CA GLN A 333 -15.91 -6.34 -16.68
C GLN A 333 -16.14 -5.93 -18.15
N GLN A 334 -15.85 -4.68 -18.52
CA GLN A 334 -15.97 -4.24 -19.91
C GLN A 334 -15.00 -4.98 -20.84
N LEU A 335 -13.75 -5.15 -20.40
CA LEU A 335 -12.75 -5.92 -21.14
C LEU A 335 -13.14 -7.39 -21.29
N ALA A 336 -13.69 -8.00 -20.22
CA ALA A 336 -14.13 -9.39 -20.20
C ALA A 336 -15.26 -9.70 -21.22
N GLY A 337 -16.04 -8.69 -21.60
CA GLY A 337 -17.10 -8.80 -22.62
C GLY A 337 -16.58 -9.08 -24.03
N GLU A 338 -15.38 -8.61 -24.35
CA GLU A 338 -14.75 -8.79 -25.67
C GLU A 338 -14.02 -10.14 -25.77
N PRO A 339 -13.67 -10.66 -26.98
CA PRO A 339 -12.94 -11.91 -27.14
C PRO A 339 -11.41 -11.74 -27.16
N GLY A 340 -10.68 -12.84 -26.98
CA GLY A 340 -9.22 -12.87 -27.11
C GLY A 340 -8.49 -12.21 -25.92
N PRO A 341 -7.38 -11.49 -26.15
CA PRO A 341 -6.59 -10.87 -25.08
C PRO A 341 -7.40 -9.96 -24.14
N SER A 342 -8.40 -9.24 -24.65
CA SER A 342 -9.28 -8.41 -23.82
C SER A 342 -10.04 -9.23 -22.78
N ARG A 343 -10.55 -10.41 -23.19
CA ARG A 343 -11.24 -11.32 -22.26
C ARG A 343 -10.29 -11.80 -21.16
N ALA A 344 -9.09 -12.18 -21.57
CA ALA A 344 -8.09 -12.71 -20.67
C ALA A 344 -7.65 -11.66 -19.65
N ALA A 345 -7.35 -10.43 -20.12
CA ALA A 345 -7.05 -9.30 -19.27
C ALA A 345 -8.18 -8.98 -18.29
N GLY A 346 -9.43 -8.84 -18.77
CA GLY A 346 -10.57 -8.54 -17.91
C GLY A 346 -10.85 -9.61 -16.86
N ALA A 347 -10.77 -10.90 -17.24
CA ALA A 347 -10.92 -12.00 -16.29
C ALA A 347 -9.77 -12.05 -15.27
N TYR A 348 -8.54 -11.78 -15.69
CA TYR A 348 -7.37 -11.76 -14.80
C TYR A 348 -7.44 -10.59 -13.81
N MET A 349 -7.76 -9.38 -14.27
CA MET A 349 -7.98 -8.23 -13.38
C MET A 349 -9.11 -8.49 -12.39
N THR A 350 -10.19 -9.15 -12.83
CA THR A 350 -11.28 -9.57 -11.93
C THR A 350 -10.77 -10.53 -10.85
N ALA A 351 -9.86 -11.45 -11.19
CA ALA A 351 -9.25 -12.33 -10.21
C ALA A 351 -8.44 -11.58 -9.16
N LEU A 352 -7.60 -10.62 -9.58
CA LEU A 352 -6.79 -9.81 -8.67
C LEU A 352 -7.65 -8.99 -7.70
N VAL A 353 -8.72 -8.38 -8.21
CA VAL A 353 -9.67 -7.60 -7.38
C VAL A 353 -10.39 -8.50 -6.37
N LEU A 354 -10.85 -9.68 -6.80
CA LEU A 354 -11.51 -10.64 -5.91
C LEU A 354 -10.56 -11.19 -4.84
N ASP A 355 -9.30 -11.43 -5.21
CA ASP A 355 -8.29 -11.93 -4.29
C ASP A 355 -7.96 -10.91 -3.20
N ALA A 356 -7.82 -9.63 -3.59
CA ALA A 356 -7.53 -8.52 -2.67
C ALA A 356 -8.63 -8.30 -1.62
N VAL A 357 -9.89 -8.64 -1.94
CA VAL A 357 -11.02 -8.59 -0.97
C VAL A 357 -11.26 -9.93 -0.27
N GLY A 358 -10.38 -10.92 -0.47
CA GLY A 358 -10.39 -12.21 0.21
C GLY A 358 -11.34 -13.27 -0.39
N ASP A 359 -11.94 -13.03 -1.56
CA ASP A 359 -12.76 -14.04 -2.26
C ASP A 359 -11.88 -14.95 -3.14
N ALA A 360 -11.09 -15.79 -2.47
CA ALA A 360 -10.13 -16.70 -3.11
C ALA A 360 -10.81 -17.75 -4.03
N GLU A 361 -12.05 -18.15 -3.71
CA GLU A 361 -12.78 -19.12 -4.54
C GLU A 361 -13.15 -18.52 -5.89
N SER A 362 -13.75 -17.32 -5.90
CA SER A 362 -14.13 -16.63 -7.12
C SER A 362 -12.90 -16.14 -7.89
N ALA A 363 -11.84 -15.71 -7.21
CA ALA A 363 -10.58 -15.32 -7.84
C ALA A 363 -10.00 -16.46 -8.70
N ALA A 364 -9.91 -17.66 -8.15
CA ALA A 364 -9.38 -18.82 -8.89
C ALA A 364 -10.27 -19.25 -10.08
N ILE A 365 -11.59 -19.03 -10.01
CA ILE A 365 -12.49 -19.23 -11.16
C ILE A 365 -12.18 -18.20 -12.26
N ALA A 366 -11.97 -16.95 -11.89
CA ALA A 366 -11.60 -15.88 -12.83
C ALA A 366 -10.21 -16.12 -13.47
N LEU A 367 -9.25 -16.66 -12.72
CA LEU A 367 -7.95 -17.11 -13.26
C LEU A 367 -8.11 -18.22 -14.31
N GLU A 368 -8.94 -19.24 -14.06
CA GLU A 368 -9.22 -20.29 -15.04
C GLU A 368 -9.85 -19.72 -16.33
N GLN A 369 -10.73 -18.73 -16.19
CA GLN A 369 -11.35 -18.03 -17.32
C GLN A 369 -10.32 -17.23 -18.13
N ALA A 370 -9.38 -16.56 -17.45
CA ALA A 370 -8.30 -15.81 -18.08
C ALA A 370 -7.41 -16.73 -18.93
N VAL A 371 -6.91 -17.83 -18.35
CA VAL A 371 -6.07 -18.82 -19.04
C VAL A 371 -6.81 -19.52 -20.18
N THR A 372 -8.13 -19.72 -20.04
CA THR A 372 -8.96 -20.30 -21.11
C THR A 372 -9.12 -19.33 -22.28
N ALA A 373 -9.22 -18.02 -22.00
CA ALA A 373 -9.34 -16.99 -23.02
C ALA A 373 -8.03 -16.75 -23.77
N ASP A 374 -6.90 -16.75 -23.06
CA ASP A 374 -5.56 -16.66 -23.64
C ASP A 374 -4.57 -17.50 -22.83
N SER A 375 -4.20 -18.66 -23.36
CA SER A 375 -3.25 -19.56 -22.71
C SER A 375 -1.79 -19.11 -22.82
N SER A 376 -1.51 -18.01 -23.53
CA SER A 376 -0.18 -17.41 -23.65
C SER A 376 0.04 -16.24 -22.68
N PHE A 377 -1.00 -15.83 -21.94
CA PHE A 377 -0.88 -14.79 -20.94
C PHE A 377 -0.14 -15.34 -19.69
N GLY A 378 1.18 -15.11 -19.63
CA GLY A 378 2.08 -15.69 -18.64
C GLY A 378 1.64 -15.47 -17.19
N ALA A 379 1.36 -14.22 -16.80
CA ALA A 379 0.94 -13.88 -15.43
C ALA A 379 -0.32 -14.65 -15.00
N ALA A 380 -1.36 -14.70 -15.85
CA ALA A 380 -2.56 -15.46 -15.56
C ALA A 380 -2.32 -16.99 -15.46
N VAL A 381 -1.38 -17.53 -16.25
CA VAL A 381 -1.00 -18.95 -16.19
C VAL A 381 -0.25 -19.27 -14.90
N ASP A 382 0.64 -18.38 -14.45
CA ASP A 382 1.39 -18.54 -13.20
C ASP A 382 0.45 -18.50 -12.00
N ASP A 383 -0.36 -17.45 -11.87
CA ASP A 383 -1.32 -17.30 -10.76
C ASP A 383 -2.36 -18.42 -10.76
N HIS A 384 -2.80 -18.90 -11.94
CA HIS A 384 -3.70 -20.05 -12.00
C HIS A 384 -3.03 -21.34 -11.51
N ALA A 385 -1.75 -21.53 -11.78
CA ALA A 385 -0.99 -22.66 -11.26
C ALA A 385 -0.85 -22.58 -9.74
N ASP A 386 -0.63 -21.37 -9.21
CA ASP A 386 -0.55 -21.11 -7.77
C ASP A 386 -1.89 -21.33 -7.07
N ALA A 387 -3.00 -20.83 -7.62
CA ALA A 387 -4.34 -21.10 -7.08
C ALA A 387 -4.69 -22.61 -7.06
N LEU A 388 -4.24 -23.37 -8.07
CA LEU A 388 -4.35 -24.84 -8.07
C LEU A 388 -3.47 -25.47 -6.98
N ALA A 389 -2.28 -24.93 -6.75
CA ALA A 389 -1.37 -25.40 -5.71
C ALA A 389 -1.96 -25.14 -4.31
N GLU A 390 -2.52 -23.97 -4.07
CA GLU A 390 -3.21 -23.62 -2.83
C GLU A 390 -4.35 -24.59 -2.53
N ARG A 391 -5.15 -24.96 -3.54
CA ARG A 391 -6.23 -25.96 -3.48
C ARG A 391 -5.77 -27.40 -3.28
N GLY A 392 -4.46 -27.65 -3.28
CA GLY A 392 -3.90 -29.00 -3.15
C GLY A 392 -3.94 -29.82 -4.45
N GLU A 393 -4.22 -29.21 -5.59
CA GLU A 393 -4.33 -29.88 -6.90
C GLU A 393 -2.97 -30.04 -7.60
N LEU A 394 -2.02 -30.70 -6.92
CA LEU A 394 -0.60 -30.76 -7.29
C LEU A 394 -0.34 -31.11 -8.77
N ASP A 395 -0.93 -32.20 -9.26
CA ASP A 395 -0.69 -32.65 -10.65
C ASP A 395 -1.23 -31.65 -11.69
N ARG A 396 -2.30 -30.90 -11.37
CA ARG A 396 -2.83 -29.86 -12.25
C ARG A 396 -1.95 -28.62 -12.21
N ALA A 397 -1.53 -28.18 -11.02
CA ALA A 397 -0.61 -27.06 -10.84
C ALA A 397 0.68 -27.28 -11.67
N ILE A 398 1.33 -28.44 -11.52
CA ILE A 398 2.52 -28.83 -12.31
C ILE A 398 2.25 -28.75 -13.81
N LYS A 399 1.12 -29.31 -14.27
CA LYS A 399 0.78 -29.35 -15.71
C LYS A 399 0.49 -27.97 -16.30
N VAL A 400 -0.11 -27.06 -15.52
CA VAL A 400 -0.36 -25.68 -15.94
C VAL A 400 0.96 -24.92 -15.98
N ARG A 401 1.75 -25.01 -14.91
CA ARG A 401 3.04 -24.31 -14.76
C ARG A 401 4.06 -24.67 -15.84
N GLN A 402 4.11 -25.95 -16.23
CA GLN A 402 4.94 -26.42 -17.36
C GLN A 402 4.67 -25.71 -18.70
N ARG A 403 3.57 -24.96 -18.86
CA ARG A 403 3.29 -24.18 -20.07
C ARG A 403 4.04 -22.86 -20.12
N LEU A 404 4.54 -22.36 -18.99
CA LEU A 404 5.31 -21.11 -18.93
C LEU A 404 6.68 -21.24 -19.64
N ASP A 405 7.19 -22.48 -19.80
CA ASP A 405 8.45 -22.80 -20.51
C ASP A 405 9.65 -21.97 -20.01
N LEU A 406 9.72 -21.76 -18.69
CA LEU A 406 10.82 -21.04 -18.02
C LEU A 406 12.05 -21.95 -17.92
N GLU A 407 13.24 -21.41 -18.18
CA GLU A 407 14.50 -22.17 -18.12
C GLU A 407 14.83 -22.61 -16.68
N ASP A 408 14.56 -21.76 -15.69
CA ASP A 408 14.82 -21.98 -14.26
C ASP A 408 13.53 -21.71 -13.44
N ASP A 409 12.65 -22.71 -13.36
CA ASP A 409 11.40 -22.65 -12.58
C ASP A 409 11.56 -23.36 -11.23
N ASP A 410 11.97 -22.60 -10.22
CA ASP A 410 12.20 -23.11 -8.85
C ASP A 410 10.92 -23.67 -8.22
N GLU A 411 9.78 -23.04 -8.49
CA GLU A 411 8.49 -23.51 -7.99
C GLU A 411 8.08 -24.83 -8.64
N LEU A 412 8.21 -24.97 -9.96
CA LEU A 412 7.96 -26.25 -10.62
C LEU A 412 8.89 -27.34 -10.07
N THR A 413 10.16 -26.99 -9.83
CA THR A 413 11.13 -27.88 -9.19
C THR A 413 10.67 -28.31 -7.81
N PHE A 414 10.25 -27.37 -6.97
CA PHE A 414 9.70 -27.63 -5.64
C PHE A 414 8.46 -28.54 -5.70
N LEU A 415 7.46 -28.22 -6.52
CA LEU A 415 6.22 -29.01 -6.67
C LEU A 415 6.54 -30.45 -7.11
N LEU A 416 7.53 -30.66 -7.98
CA LEU A 416 7.96 -31.99 -8.39
C LEU A 416 8.53 -32.81 -7.22
N THR A 417 9.17 -32.18 -6.22
CA THR A 417 9.66 -32.87 -5.01
C THR A 417 8.55 -33.37 -4.09
N LEU A 418 7.33 -32.82 -4.19
CA LEU A 418 6.18 -33.27 -3.42
C LEU A 418 5.60 -34.58 -3.97
N ARG A 419 5.85 -34.90 -5.24
CA ARG A 419 5.27 -36.09 -5.88
C ARG A 419 5.65 -37.36 -5.11
N PRO A 420 4.68 -38.17 -4.69
CA PRO A 420 4.97 -39.43 -4.02
C PRO A 420 5.83 -40.33 -4.91
N VAL A 421 6.93 -40.84 -4.38
CA VAL A 421 7.80 -41.76 -5.11
C VAL A 421 7.04 -43.06 -5.39
N HIS A 422 6.60 -43.25 -6.64
CA HIS A 422 6.17 -44.56 -7.11
C HIS A 422 7.37 -45.50 -7.16
N ARG A 423 7.56 -46.29 -6.09
CA ARG A 423 8.61 -47.32 -6.06
C ARG A 423 8.33 -48.37 -7.14
N SER A 424 9.17 -48.37 -8.17
CA SER A 424 9.17 -49.40 -9.21
C SER A 424 9.78 -50.70 -8.67
N GLY A 425 9.37 -51.84 -9.23
CA GLY A 425 9.90 -53.17 -8.85
C GLY A 425 9.14 -53.90 -7.72
N ILE A 426 8.09 -53.30 -7.14
CA ILE A 426 7.25 -53.97 -6.15
C ILE A 426 6.23 -54.86 -6.85
N GLY A 427 6.19 -56.14 -6.47
CA GLY A 427 5.24 -57.10 -7.04
C GLY A 427 3.80 -56.70 -6.73
N ARG A 428 2.88 -56.80 -7.70
CA ARG A 428 1.44 -56.42 -7.53
C ARG A 428 0.77 -56.98 -6.27
N ASN A 429 1.22 -58.13 -5.76
CA ASN A 429 0.67 -58.79 -4.57
C ASN A 429 1.52 -58.63 -3.30
N GLU A 430 2.67 -57.95 -3.36
CA GLU A 430 3.52 -57.69 -2.20
C GLU A 430 2.86 -56.69 -1.24
N PRO A 431 3.24 -56.68 0.05
CA PRO A 431 2.84 -55.65 0.99
C PRO A 431 3.20 -54.26 0.44
N CYS A 432 2.26 -53.33 0.53
CA CYS A 432 2.45 -51.98 0.01
C CYS A 432 3.52 -51.23 0.84
N PRO A 433 4.47 -50.54 0.19
CA PRO A 433 5.57 -49.85 0.89
C PRO A 433 5.12 -48.63 1.69
N CYS A 434 3.86 -48.17 1.54
CA CYS A 434 3.31 -47.06 2.32
C CYS A 434 2.93 -47.45 3.76
N GLY A 435 3.20 -48.68 4.20
CA GLY A 435 2.91 -49.12 5.57
C GLY A 435 1.46 -49.53 5.84
N SER A 436 0.56 -49.46 4.85
CA SER A 436 -0.87 -49.77 5.03
C SER A 436 -1.23 -51.24 5.32
N GLY A 437 -0.27 -52.16 5.18
CA GLY A 437 -0.50 -53.61 5.33
C GLY A 437 -1.31 -54.28 4.20
N LYS A 438 -1.79 -53.53 3.20
CA LYS A 438 -2.55 -54.05 2.04
C LYS A 438 -1.62 -54.51 0.91
N LYS A 439 -2.11 -55.37 0.01
CA LYS A 439 -1.40 -55.73 -1.24
C LYS A 439 -1.22 -54.50 -2.13
N TYR A 440 -0.06 -54.33 -2.76
CA TYR A 440 0.29 -53.13 -3.54
C TYR A 440 -0.77 -52.75 -4.59
N LYS A 441 -1.31 -53.73 -5.34
CA LYS A 441 -2.39 -53.51 -6.32
C LYS A 441 -3.70 -52.97 -5.76
N ASN A 442 -3.98 -53.20 -4.48
CA ASN A 442 -5.20 -52.75 -3.81
C ASN A 442 -4.96 -51.48 -2.98
N CYS A 443 -3.74 -50.91 -3.05
CA CYS A 443 -3.34 -49.74 -2.28
C CYS A 443 -2.80 -48.66 -3.21
N CYS A 444 -1.51 -48.67 -3.55
CA CYS A 444 -0.85 -47.55 -4.24
C CYS A 444 -0.51 -47.82 -5.73
N LEU A 445 -0.85 -48.99 -6.30
CA LEU A 445 -0.51 -49.31 -7.69
C LEU A 445 -1.32 -48.47 -8.70
N ASP A 446 -2.62 -48.32 -8.46
CA ASP A 446 -3.58 -47.68 -9.37
C ASP A 446 -4.30 -46.49 -8.69
N LYS A 447 -3.83 -46.05 -7.52
CA LYS A 447 -4.31 -44.85 -6.84
C LYS A 447 -3.22 -43.78 -6.90
N PRO A 448 -3.57 -42.51 -7.16
CA PRO A 448 -2.65 -41.43 -6.83
C PRO A 448 -2.31 -41.60 -5.34
N ALA A 449 -1.03 -41.71 -5.02
CA ALA A 449 -0.63 -41.78 -3.63
C ALA A 449 -1.02 -40.43 -3.00
N GLU A 450 -1.80 -40.47 -1.92
CA GLU A 450 -2.07 -39.28 -1.12
C GLU A 450 -0.73 -38.76 -0.56
N LEU A 451 -0.57 -37.44 -0.53
CA LEU A 451 0.60 -36.81 0.07
C LEU A 451 0.67 -37.19 1.55
N SER A 452 1.87 -37.40 2.07
CA SER A 452 2.06 -37.62 3.51
C SER A 452 1.79 -36.32 4.29
N ALA A 453 1.52 -36.44 5.59
CA ALA A 453 1.35 -35.26 6.46
C ALA A 453 2.58 -34.32 6.39
N SER A 454 3.81 -34.86 6.44
CA SER A 454 5.02 -34.02 6.31
C SER A 454 5.20 -33.42 4.90
N ALA A 455 4.63 -34.03 3.85
CA ALA A 455 4.63 -33.40 2.52
C ALA A 455 3.63 -32.24 2.45
N HIS A 456 2.45 -32.40 3.07
CA HIS A 456 1.50 -31.29 3.26
C HIS A 456 2.08 -30.17 4.11
N ALA A 457 2.77 -30.49 5.22
CA ALA A 457 3.40 -29.48 6.07
C ALA A 457 4.46 -28.67 5.31
N ARG A 458 5.34 -29.35 4.56
CA ARG A 458 6.35 -28.68 3.73
C ARG A 458 5.73 -27.83 2.62
N TRP A 459 4.64 -28.31 2.00
CA TRP A 459 3.93 -27.53 0.98
C TRP A 459 3.24 -26.31 1.58
N LEU A 460 2.62 -26.46 2.74
CA LEU A 460 1.96 -25.38 3.47
C LEU A 460 2.96 -24.29 3.88
N LEU A 461 4.12 -24.67 4.43
CA LEU A 461 5.20 -23.72 4.73
C LEU A 461 5.65 -22.96 3.47
N HIS A 462 5.79 -23.66 2.35
CA HIS A 462 6.13 -23.01 1.07
C HIS A 462 5.08 -22.00 0.60
N LYS A 463 3.79 -22.33 0.72
CA LYS A 463 2.68 -21.39 0.43
C LYS A 463 2.74 -20.15 1.34
N LEU A 464 2.96 -20.37 2.64
CA LEU A 464 3.08 -19.30 3.63
C LEU A 464 4.27 -18.38 3.30
N THR A 465 5.44 -18.94 3.02
CA THR A 465 6.63 -18.16 2.63
C THR A 465 6.37 -17.32 1.39
N LYS A 466 5.71 -17.88 0.36
CA LYS A 466 5.33 -17.09 -0.82
C LYS A 466 4.40 -15.93 -0.46
N TRP A 467 3.43 -16.16 0.42
CA TRP A 467 2.51 -15.09 0.80
C TRP A 467 3.18 -14.01 1.65
N VAL A 468 4.11 -14.37 2.54
CA VAL A 468 4.89 -13.39 3.32
C VAL A 468 5.53 -12.34 2.40
N PHE A 469 6.00 -12.75 1.22
CA PHE A 469 6.66 -11.84 0.28
C PHE A 469 5.73 -11.25 -0.79
N ALA A 470 4.40 -11.40 -0.63
CA ALA A 470 3.45 -10.66 -1.45
C ALA A 470 3.47 -9.16 -1.11
N ARG A 471 3.07 -8.32 -2.07
CA ARG A 471 3.06 -6.85 -1.97
C ARG A 471 2.45 -6.35 -0.66
N ASP A 472 1.29 -6.87 -0.28
CA ASP A 472 0.49 -6.39 0.87
C ASP A 472 1.18 -6.61 2.23
N HIS A 473 2.23 -7.43 2.28
CA HIS A 473 2.96 -7.75 3.52
C HIS A 473 4.36 -7.12 3.55
N ARG A 474 4.73 -6.39 2.49
CA ARG A 474 6.08 -5.87 2.31
C ARG A 474 6.52 -4.99 3.47
N ASP A 475 5.66 -4.08 3.94
CA ASP A 475 5.99 -3.15 5.02
C ASP A 475 6.26 -3.88 6.35
N LEU A 476 5.44 -4.88 6.67
CA LEU A 476 5.66 -5.72 7.85
C LEU A 476 6.99 -6.47 7.76
N VAL A 477 7.29 -7.05 6.59
CA VAL A 477 8.53 -7.80 6.37
C VAL A 477 9.76 -6.89 6.43
N ILE A 478 9.68 -5.70 5.83
CA ILE A 478 10.74 -4.68 5.88
C ILE A 478 10.97 -4.26 7.33
N GLY A 479 9.92 -3.91 8.07
CA GLY A 479 10.02 -3.51 9.48
C GLY A 479 10.64 -4.60 10.36
N ILE A 480 10.28 -5.87 10.15
CA ILE A 480 10.92 -7.01 10.87
C ILE A 480 12.41 -7.09 10.57
N VAL A 481 12.80 -6.88 9.31
CA VAL A 481 14.21 -6.91 8.90
C VAL A 481 14.98 -5.73 9.48
N GLU A 482 14.43 -4.52 9.41
CA GLU A 482 15.02 -3.31 9.97
C GLU A 482 15.23 -3.45 11.48
N GLU A 483 14.21 -3.93 12.19
CA GLU A 483 14.29 -4.20 13.63
C GLU A 483 15.28 -5.33 13.96
N ALA A 484 15.48 -6.30 13.08
CA ALA A 484 16.48 -7.34 13.28
C ALA A 484 17.92 -6.82 13.10
N LEU A 485 18.09 -5.68 12.44
CA LEU A 485 19.38 -5.08 12.12
C LEU A 485 19.74 -3.89 13.03
N GLN A 486 18.76 -3.12 13.52
CA GLN A 486 18.88 -2.00 14.47
C GLN A 486 19.98 -0.95 14.17
N THR A 487 20.35 -0.70 12.91
CA THR A 487 21.35 0.34 12.53
C THR A 487 21.15 0.87 11.11
N THR A 488 21.84 1.96 10.76
CA THR A 488 21.86 2.55 9.41
C THR A 488 22.74 1.81 8.39
N ALA A 489 22.30 1.81 7.13
CA ALA A 489 22.78 0.98 6.03
C ALA A 489 24.30 1.08 5.73
N ASP A 490 25.00 -0.04 5.88
CA ASP A 490 26.32 -0.28 5.27
C ASP A 490 26.34 -1.58 4.43
N ASP A 491 27.41 -1.80 3.66
CA ASP A 491 27.56 -3.00 2.80
C ASP A 491 27.49 -4.33 3.61
N ARG A 492 27.88 -4.31 4.89
CA ARG A 492 27.83 -5.50 5.76
C ARG A 492 26.38 -5.79 6.16
N GLN A 493 25.58 -4.76 6.36
CA GLN A 493 24.18 -4.86 6.74
C GLN A 493 23.30 -5.35 5.59
N GLN A 494 23.57 -4.91 4.35
CA GLN A 494 22.96 -5.48 3.16
C GLN A 494 23.23 -6.99 3.05
N THR A 495 24.47 -7.41 3.35
CA THR A 495 24.85 -8.84 3.37
C THR A 495 24.08 -9.61 4.46
N ILE A 496 23.83 -9.01 5.62
CA ILE A 496 23.07 -9.63 6.71
C ILE A 496 21.58 -9.69 6.37
N ALA A 497 21.01 -8.65 5.78
CA ALA A 497 19.63 -8.62 5.30
C ALA A 497 19.37 -9.74 4.28
N GLU A 498 20.25 -9.87 3.29
CA GLU A 498 20.21 -10.97 2.31
C GLU A 498 20.29 -12.34 3.00
N ALA A 499 21.21 -12.52 3.95
CA ALA A 499 21.32 -13.76 4.71
C ALA A 499 20.08 -14.06 5.58
N LEU A 500 19.43 -13.03 6.14
CA LEU A 500 18.20 -13.17 6.92
C LEU A 500 17.03 -13.61 6.03
N TYR A 501 16.89 -13.01 4.85
CA TYR A 501 15.90 -13.45 3.85
C TYR A 501 16.14 -14.91 3.43
N GLU A 502 17.38 -15.28 3.15
CA GLU A 502 17.74 -16.64 2.74
C GLU A 502 17.59 -17.67 3.88
N SER A 503 17.71 -17.26 5.14
CA SER A 503 17.61 -18.16 6.30
C SER A 503 16.18 -18.64 6.59
N GLY A 504 15.16 -17.95 6.08
CA GLY A 504 13.75 -18.20 6.40
C GLY A 504 13.32 -17.76 7.82
N LEU A 505 14.20 -17.13 8.61
CA LEU A 505 13.85 -16.60 9.94
C LEU A 505 12.77 -15.53 9.85
N VAL A 506 12.97 -14.54 8.97
CA VAL A 506 12.01 -13.45 8.74
C VAL A 506 10.64 -14.00 8.36
N ALA A 507 10.60 -14.97 7.45
CA ALA A 507 9.35 -15.62 7.06
C ALA A 507 8.69 -16.37 8.22
N SER A 508 9.48 -17.02 9.08
CA SER A 508 8.96 -17.73 10.25
C SER A 508 8.34 -16.76 11.26
N TRP A 509 9.04 -15.68 11.59
CA TRP A 509 8.53 -14.66 12.51
C TRP A 509 7.29 -13.98 11.94
N ALA A 510 7.29 -13.59 10.67
CA ALA A 510 6.12 -12.96 10.05
C ALA A 510 4.89 -13.89 10.05
N VAL A 511 5.08 -15.19 9.78
CA VAL A 511 4.00 -16.19 9.77
C VAL A 511 3.44 -16.44 11.16
N PHE A 512 4.29 -16.73 12.14
CA PHE A 512 3.83 -17.25 13.43
C PHE A 512 3.64 -16.14 14.49
N ASP A 513 4.46 -15.10 14.44
CA ASP A 513 4.49 -14.03 15.45
C ASP A 513 3.99 -12.68 14.90
N GLY A 514 4.04 -12.49 13.58
CA GLY A 514 3.57 -11.27 12.87
C GLY A 514 2.13 -11.35 12.38
N GLY A 515 1.41 -12.45 12.67
CA GLY A 515 0.00 -12.61 12.33
C GLY A 515 -0.30 -13.03 10.89
N ILE A 516 0.69 -13.12 9.99
CA ILE A 516 0.46 -13.49 8.58
C ILE A 516 -0.13 -14.90 8.47
N GLY A 517 0.30 -15.86 9.28
CA GLY A 517 -0.24 -17.22 9.24
C GLY A 517 -1.72 -17.28 9.66
N ALA A 518 -2.11 -16.48 10.65
CA ALA A 518 -3.51 -16.39 11.09
C ALA A 518 -4.38 -15.72 10.03
N HIS A 519 -3.88 -14.63 9.42
CA HIS A 519 -4.52 -14.00 8.28
C HIS A 519 -4.61 -14.96 7.08
N TYR A 520 -3.58 -15.80 6.86
CA TYR A 520 -3.58 -16.79 5.79
C TYR A 520 -4.77 -17.73 5.95
N LEU A 521 -4.89 -18.27 7.16
CA LEU A 521 -5.93 -19.21 7.50
C LEU A 521 -7.32 -18.62 7.32
N GLU A 522 -7.54 -17.36 7.72
CA GLU A 522 -8.83 -16.66 7.58
C GLU A 522 -9.22 -16.49 6.12
N THR A 523 -8.33 -15.92 5.32
CA THR A 523 -8.59 -15.51 3.93
C THR A 523 -8.61 -16.70 2.96
N ARG A 524 -7.90 -17.80 3.25
CA ARG A 524 -7.81 -18.99 2.37
C ARG A 524 -8.59 -20.20 2.86
N VAL A 525 -9.37 -20.06 3.95
CA VAL A 525 -10.06 -21.20 4.60
C VAL A 525 -10.91 -22.02 3.64
N GLU A 526 -11.53 -21.39 2.65
CA GLU A 526 -12.46 -22.04 1.72
C GLU A 526 -11.74 -22.92 0.69
N ILE A 527 -10.53 -22.52 0.29
CA ILE A 527 -9.77 -23.21 -0.76
C ILE A 527 -8.72 -24.18 -0.21
N LEU A 528 -8.23 -23.99 1.02
CA LEU A 528 -7.20 -24.85 1.60
C LEU A 528 -7.69 -26.29 1.84
N PRO A 529 -6.85 -27.30 1.52
CA PRO A 529 -7.09 -28.69 1.94
C PRO A 529 -7.31 -28.79 3.45
N ALA A 530 -8.28 -29.62 3.87
CA ALA A 530 -8.63 -29.77 5.28
C ALA A 530 -7.43 -30.12 6.18
N ILE A 531 -6.52 -30.98 5.71
CA ILE A 531 -5.31 -31.35 6.46
C ILE A 531 -4.36 -30.16 6.68
N GLU A 532 -4.20 -29.29 5.69
CA GLU A 532 -3.34 -28.10 5.79
C GLU A 532 -3.98 -27.03 6.65
N ARG A 533 -5.30 -26.86 6.53
CA ARG A 533 -6.09 -25.97 7.38
C ARG A 533 -6.02 -26.38 8.86
N ASP A 534 -6.19 -27.66 9.16
CA ASP A 534 -6.10 -28.19 10.52
C ASP A 534 -4.68 -28.04 11.09
N MET A 535 -3.65 -28.23 10.25
CA MET A 535 -2.25 -27.98 10.62
C MET A 535 -2.05 -26.49 10.96
N LEU A 536 -2.40 -25.59 10.04
CA LEU A 536 -2.18 -24.16 10.23
C LEU A 536 -2.93 -23.63 11.46
N ALA A 537 -4.17 -24.08 11.67
CA ALA A 537 -4.97 -23.71 12.84
C ALA A 537 -4.32 -24.14 14.17
N ASP A 538 -3.59 -25.25 14.19
CA ASP A 538 -2.77 -25.63 15.35
C ASP A 538 -1.54 -24.74 15.46
N TRP A 539 -0.78 -24.58 14.36
CA TRP A 539 0.52 -23.91 14.38
C TRP A 539 0.44 -22.44 14.82
N VAL A 540 -0.52 -21.67 14.30
CA VAL A 540 -0.64 -20.22 14.58
C VAL A 540 -1.17 -19.90 15.98
N THR A 541 -1.55 -20.91 16.76
CA THR A 541 -1.99 -20.75 18.15
C THR A 541 -0.94 -21.16 19.17
N ARG A 542 0.22 -21.65 18.70
CA ARG A 542 1.31 -22.09 19.55
C ARG A 542 2.32 -20.96 19.71
N PRO A 543 2.78 -20.69 20.93
CA PRO A 543 3.78 -19.65 21.15
C PRO A 543 5.15 -20.09 20.63
N LEU A 544 6.04 -19.13 20.41
CA LEU A 544 7.47 -19.38 20.24
C LEU A 544 8.03 -20.13 21.47
N GLN A 545 8.92 -21.10 21.25
CA GLN A 545 9.47 -21.93 22.33
C GLN A 545 11.00 -21.97 22.32
N LEU A 546 11.59 -21.98 23.51
CA LEU A 546 13.00 -22.27 23.73
C LEU A 546 13.16 -23.73 24.17
N LEU A 547 13.77 -24.55 23.31
CA LEU A 547 13.91 -26.00 23.48
C LEU A 547 15.37 -26.39 23.69
N GLU A 548 15.65 -27.20 24.72
CA GLU A 548 16.97 -27.78 24.96
C GLU A 548 17.04 -29.21 24.40
N VAL A 549 18.00 -29.50 23.52
CA VAL A 549 18.22 -30.86 23.00
C VAL A 549 18.77 -31.75 24.11
N THR A 550 18.00 -32.74 24.54
CA THR A 550 18.39 -33.63 25.66
C THR A 550 18.94 -34.97 25.18
N GLU A 551 18.48 -35.46 24.03
CA GLU A 551 18.95 -36.69 23.40
C GLU A 551 18.63 -36.66 21.90
N GLN A 552 19.61 -36.99 21.06
CA GLN A 552 19.38 -37.19 19.63
C GLN A 552 18.92 -38.63 19.39
N SER A 553 17.75 -38.82 18.78
CA SER A 553 17.30 -40.15 18.33
C SER A 553 17.81 -40.43 16.92
N SER A 554 17.74 -41.68 16.46
CA SER A 554 18.19 -42.03 15.10
C SER A 554 17.39 -41.28 14.02
N GLY A 555 18.05 -40.51 13.16
CA GLY A 555 17.42 -39.75 12.07
C GLY A 555 17.04 -38.32 12.48
N SER A 556 15.95 -37.80 11.90
CA SER A 556 15.45 -36.43 12.12
C SER A 556 14.70 -36.21 13.46
N SER A 557 14.73 -37.17 14.38
CA SER A 557 13.96 -37.10 15.63
C SER A 557 14.84 -36.65 16.80
N LEU A 558 14.41 -35.60 17.50
CA LEU A 558 15.09 -35.01 18.66
C LEU A 558 14.22 -35.18 19.90
N ARG A 559 14.83 -35.60 21.02
CA ARG A 559 14.20 -35.41 22.34
C ARG A 559 14.65 -34.08 22.89
N VAL A 560 13.68 -33.25 23.23
CA VAL A 560 13.90 -31.90 23.71
C VAL A 560 13.18 -31.70 25.04
N SER A 561 13.67 -30.76 25.83
CA SER A 561 12.95 -30.22 26.99
C SER A 561 12.58 -28.77 26.68
N ASP A 562 11.32 -28.42 26.83
CA ASP A 562 10.92 -27.01 26.87
C ASP A 562 11.57 -26.37 28.10
N VAL A 563 12.33 -25.29 27.88
CA VAL A 563 13.11 -24.62 28.93
C VAL A 563 12.22 -23.89 29.93
N ARG A 564 11.06 -23.38 29.48
CA ARG A 564 10.09 -22.65 30.29
C ARG A 564 9.29 -23.59 31.17
N THR A 565 8.76 -24.67 30.59
CA THR A 565 7.84 -25.58 31.29
C THR A 565 8.52 -26.80 31.90
N GLY A 566 9.70 -27.18 31.42
CA GLY A 566 10.38 -28.43 31.74
C GLY A 566 9.73 -29.67 31.12
N GLU A 567 8.78 -29.51 30.20
CA GLU A 567 8.12 -30.62 29.52
C GLU A 567 9.07 -31.31 28.53
N ALA A 568 9.16 -32.64 28.61
CA ALA A 568 9.95 -33.45 27.69
C ALA A 568 9.12 -33.85 26.46
N LEU A 569 9.60 -33.50 25.27
CA LEU A 569 8.93 -33.68 23.99
C LEU A 569 9.80 -34.48 23.01
N VAL A 570 9.16 -35.10 22.02
CA VAL A 570 9.84 -35.64 20.84
C VAL A 570 9.40 -34.79 19.66
N VAL A 571 10.36 -34.09 19.05
CA VAL A 571 10.14 -33.22 17.89
C VAL A 571 10.92 -33.76 16.69
N HIS A 572 10.37 -33.61 15.50
CA HIS A 572 11.11 -33.89 14.26
C HIS A 572 11.65 -32.60 13.67
N ASP A 573 12.92 -32.61 13.29
CA ASP A 573 13.60 -31.51 12.61
C ASP A 573 13.89 -31.93 11.16
N HIS A 574 13.27 -31.22 10.22
CA HIS A 574 13.42 -31.45 8.79
C HIS A 574 14.40 -30.48 8.12
N SER A 575 15.10 -29.64 8.88
CA SER A 575 16.20 -28.83 8.35
C SER A 575 17.34 -29.73 7.86
N ASP A 576 18.06 -29.27 6.83
CA ASP A 576 19.26 -29.94 6.33
C ASP A 576 20.48 -29.80 7.28
N ASP A 577 20.24 -29.38 8.54
CA ASP A 577 21.25 -29.13 9.56
C ASP A 577 21.54 -30.41 10.36
N ASP A 578 22.53 -31.19 9.88
CA ASP A 578 22.98 -32.44 10.50
C ASP A 578 23.65 -32.25 11.88
N ASP A 579 23.84 -31.00 12.36
CA ASP A 579 24.71 -30.68 13.51
C ASP A 579 23.99 -30.55 14.87
N ARG A 580 22.81 -31.17 15.01
CA ARG A 580 22.02 -31.16 16.26
C ARG A 580 22.72 -31.97 17.37
N SER A 581 23.16 -31.28 18.42
CA SER A 581 23.94 -31.84 19.53
C SER A 581 23.23 -31.66 20.88
N VAL A 582 23.40 -32.63 21.78
CA VAL A 582 22.88 -32.56 23.16
C VAL A 582 23.41 -31.30 23.86
N GLY A 583 22.50 -30.55 24.50
CA GLY A 583 22.76 -29.30 25.19
C GLY A 583 22.60 -28.04 24.33
N GLN A 584 22.34 -28.18 23.02
CA GLN A 584 21.97 -27.03 22.18
C GLN A 584 20.60 -26.48 22.57
N LEU A 585 20.46 -25.17 22.47
CA LEU A 585 19.20 -24.44 22.67
C LEU A 585 18.67 -24.01 21.31
N LEU A 586 17.41 -24.33 21.03
CA LEU A 586 16.72 -24.00 19.79
C LEU A 586 15.56 -23.06 20.13
N LEU A 587 15.56 -21.87 19.55
CA LEU A 587 14.42 -20.96 19.57
C LEU A 587 13.62 -21.19 18.28
N CYS A 588 12.42 -21.75 18.40
CA CYS A 588 11.61 -22.13 17.25
C CYS A 588 10.13 -22.30 17.58
N HIS A 589 9.31 -22.40 16.53
CA HIS A 589 7.94 -22.86 16.61
C HIS A 589 7.89 -24.37 16.38
N ILE A 590 7.01 -25.06 17.11
CA ILE A 590 6.67 -26.45 16.86
C ILE A 590 5.19 -26.59 16.58
N GLY A 591 4.81 -27.52 15.72
CA GLY A 591 3.43 -27.75 15.31
C GLY A 591 3.10 -29.23 15.19
N LEU A 592 1.81 -29.57 15.23
CA LEU A 592 1.36 -30.94 14.96
C LEU A 592 1.36 -31.23 13.46
N VAL A 593 2.03 -32.31 13.07
CA VAL A 593 2.04 -32.85 11.71
C VAL A 593 1.78 -34.35 11.79
N GLY A 594 0.62 -34.79 11.27
CA GLY A 594 0.27 -36.22 11.29
C GLY A 594 0.20 -36.84 12.70
N GLY A 595 0.00 -36.03 13.74
CA GLY A 595 -0.04 -36.46 15.14
C GLY A 595 1.31 -36.52 15.85
N GLN A 596 2.38 -35.99 15.24
CA GLN A 596 3.70 -35.82 15.85
C GLN A 596 4.06 -34.34 15.92
N PHE A 597 4.91 -33.94 16.86
CA PHE A 597 5.47 -32.60 16.87
C PHE A 597 6.62 -32.51 15.87
N GLU A 598 6.60 -31.46 15.05
CA GLU A 598 7.69 -31.10 14.14
C GLU A 598 8.06 -29.64 14.40
N ILE A 599 9.34 -29.29 14.17
CA ILE A 599 9.74 -27.88 14.05
C ILE A 599 9.11 -27.34 12.78
N VAL A 600 8.34 -26.26 12.90
CA VAL A 600 7.68 -25.58 11.79
C VAL A 600 8.36 -24.21 11.59
N GLY A 601 8.70 -23.87 10.35
CA GLY A 601 9.57 -22.73 10.06
C GLY A 601 11.06 -23.01 10.33
N THR A 602 11.81 -21.95 10.63
CA THR A 602 13.26 -21.98 10.86
C THR A 602 13.57 -21.96 12.35
N ALA A 603 14.44 -22.87 12.80
CA ALA A 603 14.96 -22.85 14.17
C ALA A 603 16.25 -22.03 14.27
N LEU A 604 16.28 -21.11 15.24
CA LEU A 604 17.47 -20.34 15.58
C LEU A 604 18.26 -21.02 16.70
N LEU A 605 19.57 -21.20 16.49
CA LEU A 605 20.47 -21.70 17.54
C LEU A 605 20.80 -20.59 18.55
N VAL A 606 20.57 -20.84 19.82
CA VAL A 606 20.84 -19.89 20.92
C VAL A 606 22.07 -20.33 21.70
N GLU A 607 23.02 -19.41 21.90
CA GLU A 607 24.20 -19.69 22.72
C GLU A 607 23.82 -19.88 24.20
N PRO A 608 24.47 -20.81 24.94
CA PRO A 608 24.13 -21.10 26.34
C PRO A 608 24.17 -19.89 27.30
N ASN A 609 25.03 -18.90 27.03
CA ASN A 609 25.12 -17.64 27.79
C ASN A 609 23.93 -16.69 27.54
N ARG A 610 23.12 -16.94 26.51
CA ARG A 610 21.91 -16.17 26.16
C ARG A 610 20.62 -16.87 26.60
N ARG A 611 20.70 -18.04 27.24
CA ARG A 611 19.55 -18.84 27.70
C ARG A 611 18.52 -18.01 28.47
N ASP A 612 18.96 -17.31 29.51
CA ASP A 612 18.06 -16.58 30.40
C ASP A 612 17.41 -15.41 29.67
N ALA A 613 18.17 -14.68 28.83
CA ALA A 613 17.64 -13.58 28.02
C ALA A 613 16.63 -14.06 26.95
N ALA A 614 16.87 -15.22 26.33
CA ALA A 614 15.91 -15.83 25.39
C ALA A 614 14.65 -16.30 26.11
N LEU A 615 14.79 -16.85 27.32
CA LEU A 615 13.67 -17.29 28.12
C LEU A 615 12.80 -16.11 28.59
N ASP A 616 13.42 -15.04 29.07
CA ASP A 616 12.72 -13.81 29.48
C ASP A 616 11.88 -13.25 28.32
N MET A 617 12.44 -13.20 27.10
CA MET A 617 11.73 -12.75 25.90
C MET A 617 10.56 -13.67 25.51
N VAL A 618 10.74 -14.99 25.58
CA VAL A 618 9.65 -15.96 25.30
C VAL A 618 8.55 -15.93 26.37
N ASP A 619 8.89 -15.59 27.63
CA ASP A 619 7.93 -15.50 28.73
C ASP A 619 6.94 -14.32 28.58
N ASP A 620 7.35 -13.28 27.85
CA ASP A 620 6.55 -12.07 27.61
C ASP A 620 5.57 -12.19 26.41
N ASP A 621 5.49 -13.36 25.76
CA ASP A 621 4.64 -13.63 24.59
C ASP A 621 4.94 -12.68 23.41
N PRO A 622 6.16 -12.75 22.85
CA PRO A 622 6.71 -11.75 21.96
C PRO A 622 6.01 -11.76 20.60
N ASP A 623 5.88 -10.58 19.98
CA ASP A 623 5.53 -10.49 18.56
C ASP A 623 6.78 -10.58 17.67
N ALA A 624 6.58 -10.50 16.34
CA ALA A 624 7.69 -10.60 15.39
C ALA A 624 8.77 -9.50 15.59
N PHE A 625 8.39 -8.30 16.02
CA PHE A 625 9.31 -7.18 16.26
C PHE A 625 10.09 -7.39 17.56
N ASP A 626 9.45 -7.91 18.61
CA ASP A 626 10.14 -8.28 19.85
C ASP A 626 11.23 -9.35 19.61
N VAL A 627 10.91 -10.35 18.78
CA VAL A 627 11.87 -11.41 18.40
C VAL A 627 13.02 -10.84 17.56
N ALA A 628 12.71 -9.97 16.60
CA ALA A 628 13.70 -9.28 15.78
C ALA A 628 14.64 -8.38 16.62
N ALA A 629 14.07 -7.59 17.53
CA ALA A 629 14.81 -6.72 18.44
C ALA A 629 15.74 -7.52 19.35
N TRP A 630 15.27 -8.66 19.87
CA TRP A 630 16.09 -9.58 20.65
C TRP A 630 17.22 -10.19 19.79
N PHE A 631 16.93 -10.60 18.55
CA PHE A 631 17.91 -11.14 17.62
C PHE A 631 19.03 -10.14 17.32
N ALA A 632 18.70 -8.85 17.14
CA ALA A 632 19.68 -7.81 16.95
C ALA A 632 20.71 -7.73 18.09
N THR A 633 20.30 -8.02 19.33
CA THR A 633 21.20 -8.06 20.49
C THR A 633 22.26 -9.17 20.44
N LEU A 634 22.03 -10.21 19.62
CA LEU A 634 22.99 -11.30 19.39
C LEU A 634 24.15 -10.84 18.49
N ASN A 635 23.88 -9.89 17.59
CA ASN A 635 24.85 -9.39 16.62
C ASN A 635 25.68 -8.20 17.14
N ARG A 636 25.37 -7.71 18.35
CA ARG A 636 26.14 -6.65 19.03
C ARG A 636 27.47 -7.22 19.60
N PRO A 637 28.61 -6.55 19.35
CA PRO A 637 29.94 -7.03 19.75
C PRO A 637 30.20 -7.08 21.26
#